data_AF-A0A951N5P7-F1
#
_entry.id   AF-A0A951N5P7-F1
#
_cell.length_a   1.000
_cell.length_b   1.000
_cell.length_c   1.000
_cell.angle_alpha   90.00
_cell.angle_beta   90.00
_cell.angle_gamma   90.00
#
_symmetry.space_group_name_H-M   'P 1'
#
loop_
_entity.id
_entity.type
_entity.pdbx_description
1 polymer ?
#
loop_
_entity_poly.entity_id
_entity_poly.type
_entity_poly.pdbx_seq_one_letter_code
_entity_poly.pdbx_strand_id
1 'polypeptide(L)'
;MKISRIFHGGKTMLRRLTIFLLCGALLVSSPSDAQNRDRVAAPSAPAVAPLPAAPNIGILLLAFDELPAPDAVLPAAPAIPEAQTPPEAPPGAITGAITPANAPSGAKNGSFWVAQAQIAPDEMLPVAPLSPLPPGGVFRPLAPPGRAQLAAVPLRRALMALGWRDVLPAAPDAPTVTRALGERTLTPRTLDSLKLALSQLAASRETPPSPELTARAALLASRVGQALGYRAVVALHVAPATPADGPQNTAFSLLLADSERETAQPHLFNATGDDDAARRDNGAQMAAALLDTSLRAWPPSGGVDRAALATRHLEAARAARAAGNVPEAQDELTQAIALDPQRAESYILLGDLLSVSDVAGAALAYRRAVELNARDGETWAKIAIAATTGALPDWPRALDAGRKAIETSYDSVPLRVAMATAQFGRAELFRKANRVEPAEDAEIDARKHLDRALELAPDDPAVVRLLARGLVASRRFSEAAQILDRIAPRYPNDLEIQRQYATALTALTGREEDAFAAYARTWNLSGQKSFEVNGLGYRTLAQGFDARVDNLGKLARQITNAVATGALPREDALLQLAKLKEEMSLAQNAIAVLRAPNSIAPESAAARVFAADLMDQALEQQQIYLETGQEIARTRGYELNRQAILRLNAARTIR
;
A
#
# COMPACT_ATOMS: atom_id res chain seq x y z
N MET A 1 47.92 15.92 -47.14
CA MET A 1 47.36 16.19 -48.49
C MET A 1 45.84 16.26 -48.38
N LYS A 2 45.27 17.43 -48.67
CA LYS A 2 43.82 17.68 -48.83
C LYS A 2 43.36 17.05 -50.16
N ILE A 3 42.12 16.58 -50.23
CA ILE A 3 41.11 17.00 -51.22
C ILE A 3 39.74 16.42 -50.83
N SER A 4 38.77 17.31 -50.87
CA SER A 4 37.34 17.19 -50.60
C SER A 4 36.56 17.43 -51.91
N ARG A 5 35.38 16.79 -52.09
CA ARG A 5 34.19 17.27 -52.87
C ARG A 5 33.14 16.15 -52.90
N ILE A 6 31.97 16.30 -52.26
CA ILE A 6 30.74 17.01 -52.71
C ILE A 6 30.10 16.37 -53.95
N PHE A 7 28.92 15.77 -53.76
CA PHE A 7 27.84 15.74 -54.76
C PHE A 7 26.49 15.93 -54.04
N HIS A 8 25.70 16.88 -54.54
CA HIS A 8 24.34 17.24 -54.15
C HIS A 8 23.56 17.49 -55.45
N GLY A 9 22.31 16.99 -55.56
CA GLY A 9 21.28 17.63 -56.39
C GLY A 9 20.50 16.77 -57.42
N GLY A 10 19.16 16.73 -57.24
CA GLY A 10 18.09 16.44 -58.24
C GLY A 10 17.40 15.08 -58.07
N LYS A 11 16.19 14.90 -57.48
CA LYS A 11 14.81 15.32 -57.88
C LYS A 11 14.56 15.09 -59.38
N THR A 12 13.56 14.35 -59.90
CA THR A 12 12.14 14.12 -59.50
C THR A 12 11.47 13.09 -60.44
N MET A 13 10.27 12.61 -60.05
CA MET A 13 9.18 11.92 -60.81
C MET A 13 9.10 10.38 -60.70
N LEU A 14 8.32 9.83 -59.75
CA LEU A 14 6.86 9.51 -59.78
C LEU A 14 6.47 8.29 -60.63
N ARG A 15 6.13 7.17 -59.96
CA ARG A 15 4.97 6.33 -60.30
C ARG A 15 4.45 5.62 -59.03
N ARG A 16 3.14 5.77 -58.82
CA ARG A 16 2.32 5.29 -57.70
C ARG A 16 2.17 3.76 -57.75
N LEU A 17 2.14 3.08 -56.59
CA LEU A 17 1.11 2.07 -56.31
C LEU A 17 0.94 1.86 -54.80
N THR A 18 -0.34 1.83 -54.42
CA THR A 18 -0.96 1.78 -53.09
C THR A 18 -0.70 0.46 -52.36
N ILE A 19 -0.39 0.49 -51.06
CA ILE A 19 -0.41 -0.70 -50.18
C ILE A 19 -1.49 -0.49 -49.12
N PHE A 20 -2.50 -1.34 -49.16
CA PHE A 20 -3.61 -1.43 -48.21
C PHE A 20 -3.28 -2.48 -47.14
N LEU A 21 -3.66 -2.17 -45.89
CA LEU A 21 -3.64 -3.04 -44.71
C LEU A 21 -4.37 -4.37 -44.95
N LEU A 22 -3.80 -5.48 -44.48
CA LEU A 22 -4.44 -6.78 -44.45
C LEU A 22 -4.55 -7.27 -43.00
N CYS A 23 -5.76 -7.12 -42.44
CA CYS A 23 -6.28 -7.94 -41.35
C CYS A 23 -6.82 -9.24 -41.96
N GLY A 24 -6.41 -10.40 -41.45
CA GLY A 24 -6.91 -11.71 -41.85
C GLY A 24 -7.67 -12.39 -40.71
N ALA A 25 -9.00 -12.40 -40.82
CA ALA A 25 -9.90 -13.27 -40.07
C ALA A 25 -10.09 -14.59 -40.82
N LEU A 26 -10.26 -15.70 -40.09
CA LEU A 26 -10.75 -16.97 -40.62
C LEU A 26 -11.87 -17.50 -39.68
N LEU A 27 -13.11 -17.42 -40.17
CA LEU A 27 -14.25 -18.29 -39.86
C LEU A 27 -14.14 -19.50 -40.81
N VAL A 28 -14.61 -20.72 -40.50
CA VAL A 28 -16.00 -21.24 -40.55
C VAL A 28 -15.86 -22.72 -40.16
N SER A 29 -16.68 -23.32 -39.29
CA SER A 29 -17.88 -24.06 -39.72
C SER A 29 -18.78 -24.49 -38.55
N SER A 30 -20.06 -24.16 -38.67
CA SER A 30 -21.22 -24.82 -38.04
C SER A 30 -21.79 -25.88 -39.01
N PRO A 31 -22.75 -26.71 -38.57
CA PRO A 31 -24.13 -26.36 -38.92
C PRO A 31 -25.17 -26.57 -37.79
N SER A 32 -26.26 -25.85 -37.96
CA SER A 32 -27.52 -25.87 -37.22
C SER A 32 -28.48 -26.97 -37.73
N ASP A 33 -29.46 -27.38 -36.92
CA ASP A 33 -30.88 -27.06 -37.20
C ASP A 33 -31.90 -27.63 -36.20
N ALA A 34 -32.79 -26.71 -35.79
CA ALA A 34 -34.26 -26.78 -35.71
C ALA A 34 -35.01 -27.72 -34.75
N GLN A 35 -35.68 -27.06 -33.79
CA GLN A 35 -37.14 -27.08 -33.51
C GLN A 35 -37.90 -28.42 -33.48
N ASN A 36 -38.50 -28.76 -32.32
CA ASN A 36 -39.97 -28.67 -32.18
C ASN A 36 -40.43 -28.69 -30.71
N ARG A 37 -41.51 -27.94 -30.44
CA ARG A 37 -42.29 -27.97 -29.19
C ARG A 37 -43.31 -29.10 -29.30
N ASP A 38 -43.57 -29.83 -28.21
CA ASP A 38 -44.92 -29.98 -27.67
C ASP A 38 -44.97 -30.69 -26.31
N ARG A 39 -46.04 -30.36 -25.58
CA ARG A 39 -46.33 -30.64 -24.17
C ARG A 39 -46.75 -32.10 -23.92
N VAL A 40 -46.60 -32.52 -22.65
CA VAL A 40 -47.55 -33.26 -21.77
C VAL A 40 -46.94 -34.48 -21.04
N ALA A 41 -47.15 -34.46 -19.71
CA ALA A 41 -47.21 -35.55 -18.72
C ALA A 41 -45.91 -36.21 -18.19
N ALA A 42 -45.71 -36.04 -16.88
CA ALA A 42 -45.00 -36.96 -15.97
C ALA A 42 -45.82 -38.27 -15.79
N PRO A 43 -45.25 -39.41 -15.32
CA PRO A 43 -44.84 -39.58 -13.91
C PRO A 43 -43.65 -40.54 -13.60
N SER A 44 -43.15 -40.47 -12.34
CA SER A 44 -42.50 -41.51 -11.47
C SER A 44 -41.18 -42.16 -11.92
N ALA A 45 -40.16 -42.50 -11.10
CA ALA A 45 -39.73 -42.45 -9.67
C ALA A 45 -38.24 -42.97 -9.65
N PRO A 46 -37.49 -43.27 -8.55
CA PRO A 46 -37.77 -43.26 -7.11
C PRO A 46 -36.65 -42.69 -6.18
N ALA A 47 -36.90 -42.86 -4.88
CA ALA A 47 -36.32 -42.29 -3.66
C ALA A 47 -34.87 -42.66 -3.28
N VAL A 48 -34.20 -41.75 -2.55
CA VAL A 48 -33.23 -42.04 -1.48
C VAL A 48 -33.33 -40.96 -0.39
N ALA A 49 -33.37 -41.37 0.88
CA ALA A 49 -33.22 -40.59 2.12
C ALA A 49 -32.60 -41.53 3.18
N PRO A 50 -32.23 -41.10 4.41
CA PRO A 50 -31.62 -39.84 4.90
C PRO A 50 -30.39 -40.12 5.83
N LEU A 51 -29.72 -39.08 6.36
CA LEU A 51 -28.82 -39.18 7.53
C LEU A 51 -29.18 -38.08 8.58
N PRO A 52 -29.08 -38.37 9.90
CA PRO A 52 -29.77 -37.60 10.95
C PRO A 52 -28.88 -36.64 11.78
N ALA A 53 -29.58 -35.89 12.65
CA ALA A 53 -29.14 -34.83 13.55
C ALA A 53 -28.27 -35.25 14.76
N ALA A 54 -27.60 -34.28 15.38
CA ALA A 54 -27.03 -34.36 16.72
C ALA A 54 -27.55 -33.21 17.63
N PRO A 55 -27.99 -33.51 18.87
CA PRO A 55 -28.33 -32.53 19.92
C PRO A 55 -27.45 -32.59 21.20
N ASN A 56 -27.34 -31.43 21.88
CA ASN A 56 -27.30 -31.09 23.33
C ASN A 56 -26.29 -31.66 24.39
N ILE A 57 -26.11 -30.80 25.44
CA ILE A 57 -25.65 -30.97 26.86
C ILE A 57 -24.13 -30.81 27.08
N GLY A 58 -23.51 -30.10 28.05
CA GLY A 58 -23.80 -29.39 29.33
C GLY A 58 -22.51 -29.48 30.21
N ILE A 59 -22.06 -28.50 31.03
CA ILE A 59 -22.18 -28.45 32.52
C ILE A 59 -20.99 -27.66 33.18
N LEU A 60 -21.33 -26.92 34.26
CA LEU A 60 -20.66 -26.39 35.49
C LEU A 60 -19.12 -26.33 35.77
N LEU A 61 -18.67 -25.15 36.24
CA LEU A 61 -18.12 -24.75 37.58
C LEU A 61 -17.42 -25.78 38.54
N LEU A 62 -16.11 -25.57 38.85
CA LEU A 62 -15.46 -25.30 40.19
C LEU A 62 -13.99 -25.82 40.39
N ALA A 63 -13.12 -24.89 40.83
CA ALA A 63 -11.96 -24.88 41.77
C ALA A 63 -10.98 -26.07 42.00
N PHE A 64 -9.66 -25.78 42.11
CA PHE A 64 -8.76 -26.10 43.26
C PHE A 64 -7.34 -25.44 43.16
N ASP A 65 -6.89 -24.87 44.29
CA ASP A 65 -5.57 -24.52 44.91
C ASP A 65 -4.23 -25.06 44.33
N GLU A 66 -2.98 -24.61 44.63
CA GLU A 66 -2.31 -23.59 45.48
C GLU A 66 -0.80 -23.47 45.07
N LEU A 67 -0.23 -22.23 45.16
CA LEU A 67 1.14 -21.79 45.60
C LEU A 67 2.46 -22.16 44.84
N PRO A 68 3.61 -21.42 45.03
CA PRO A 68 3.89 -20.24 45.89
C PRO A 68 4.60 -19.03 45.20
N ALA A 69 4.69 -17.90 45.92
CA ALA A 69 5.44 -16.69 45.57
C ALA A 69 6.93 -16.74 46.02
N PRO A 70 7.79 -15.86 45.46
CA PRO A 70 8.86 -15.26 46.26
C PRO A 70 8.91 -13.73 46.18
N ASP A 71 9.33 -13.15 47.31
CA ASP A 71 9.55 -11.74 47.60
C ASP A 71 10.53 -11.03 46.65
N ALA A 72 10.21 -9.77 46.26
CA ALA A 72 11.21 -8.72 46.04
C ALA A 72 10.58 -7.33 45.79
N VAL A 73 10.52 -6.52 46.86
CA VAL A 73 10.86 -5.08 46.93
C VAL A 73 10.51 -4.18 45.72
N LEU A 74 9.46 -3.37 45.87
CA LEU A 74 9.23 -2.16 45.07
C LEU A 74 10.22 -1.05 45.47
N PRO A 75 11.02 -0.48 44.56
CA PRO A 75 11.73 0.77 44.84
C PRO A 75 10.79 1.97 44.71
N ALA A 76 10.92 2.87 45.69
CA ALA A 76 10.16 4.10 45.86
C ALA A 76 10.25 5.06 44.66
N ALA A 77 9.15 5.79 44.42
CA ALA A 77 9.08 6.91 43.50
C ALA A 77 10.09 8.02 43.91
N PRO A 78 10.92 8.54 42.99
CA PRO A 78 11.71 9.72 43.29
C PRO A 78 10.83 10.97 43.32
N ALA A 79 11.08 11.79 44.34
CA ALA A 79 10.38 13.02 44.68
C ALA A 79 10.39 14.07 43.56
N ILE A 80 9.29 14.82 43.49
CA ILE A 80 9.12 16.04 42.69
C ILE A 80 10.03 17.13 43.30
N PRO A 81 10.94 17.77 42.54
CA PRO A 81 11.63 18.95 43.01
C PRO A 81 10.70 20.18 42.89
N GLU A 82 10.65 20.93 43.97
CA GLU A 82 9.90 22.16 44.17
C GLU A 82 10.22 23.27 43.15
N ALA A 83 9.22 24.11 42.93
CA ALA A 83 9.25 25.29 42.08
C ALA A 83 10.36 26.27 42.48
N GLN A 84 11.16 26.70 41.51
CA GLN A 84 12.01 27.88 41.62
C GLN A 84 11.40 29.02 40.81
N THR A 85 11.04 30.08 41.52
CA THR A 85 10.61 31.39 41.03
C THR A 85 11.67 32.04 40.13
N PRO A 86 11.30 32.70 39.01
CA PRO A 86 12.25 33.47 38.22
C PRO A 86 12.60 34.81 38.91
N PRO A 87 13.86 35.28 38.80
CA PRO A 87 14.29 36.52 39.42
C PRO A 87 13.86 37.76 38.62
N GLU A 88 13.61 38.83 39.38
CA GLU A 88 13.25 40.18 38.96
C GLU A 88 14.24 40.83 37.99
N ALA A 89 13.69 41.69 37.12
CA ALA A 89 14.43 42.64 36.29
C ALA A 89 14.76 43.95 37.05
N PRO A 90 15.84 44.66 36.66
CA PRO A 90 15.98 46.09 36.90
C PRO A 90 16.24 46.90 35.59
N PRO A 91 16.11 48.25 35.60
CA PRO A 91 15.22 48.97 34.68
C PRO A 91 15.85 50.12 33.87
N GLY A 92 15.03 50.75 33.01
CA GLY A 92 15.23 52.09 32.42
C GLY A 92 15.42 52.06 30.89
N ALA A 93 14.78 52.89 30.07
CA ALA A 93 14.10 54.16 30.29
C ALA A 93 13.35 54.59 29.01
N ILE A 94 12.13 55.17 29.17
CA ILE A 94 11.66 56.44 28.54
C ILE A 94 11.56 56.42 26.99
N THR A 95 10.49 56.70 26.24
CA THR A 95 9.28 57.55 26.29
C THR A 95 8.50 57.21 24.99
N GLY A 96 7.17 57.25 24.93
CA GLY A 96 6.45 58.49 24.60
C GLY A 96 5.45 58.22 23.47
N ALA A 97 4.22 58.66 23.68
CA ALA A 97 3.09 58.55 22.77
C ALA A 97 3.31 59.29 21.44
N ILE A 98 2.52 58.97 20.40
CA ILE A 98 1.60 59.87 19.66
C ILE A 98 1.02 59.16 18.41
N THR A 99 -0.24 59.49 18.17
CA THR A 99 -1.25 59.16 17.15
C THR A 99 -0.92 59.54 15.68
N PRO A 100 -1.82 59.24 14.70
CA PRO A 100 -1.48 58.91 13.30
C PRO A 100 -1.65 60.05 12.27
N ALA A 101 -1.28 59.76 11.02
CA ALA A 101 -1.86 60.19 9.72
C ALA A 101 -0.89 60.76 8.68
N ASN A 102 -1.26 60.49 7.41
CA ASN A 102 -0.95 61.18 6.15
C ASN A 102 0.26 60.75 5.26
N ALA A 103 -0.10 60.36 4.02
CA ALA A 103 0.70 60.45 2.79
C ALA A 103 0.91 61.94 2.37
N PRO A 104 1.82 62.31 1.43
CA PRO A 104 1.54 62.14 -0.02
C PRO A 104 2.74 62.11 -1.03
N SER A 105 2.41 61.66 -2.25
CA SER A 105 2.75 62.20 -3.61
C SER A 105 4.16 62.30 -4.23
N GLY A 106 4.21 61.90 -5.51
CA GLY A 106 5.06 62.44 -6.62
C GLY A 106 5.66 61.34 -7.52
N ALA A 107 5.79 61.38 -8.86
CA ALA A 107 5.17 62.07 -10.00
C ALA A 107 5.82 61.49 -11.30
N LYS A 108 5.01 61.16 -12.31
CA LYS A 108 5.20 61.22 -13.79
C LYS A 108 6.53 60.77 -14.46
N ASN A 109 6.40 59.84 -15.41
CA ASN A 109 6.83 60.00 -16.81
C ASN A 109 6.06 59.04 -17.75
N GLY A 110 5.32 59.58 -18.73
CA GLY A 110 5.02 58.94 -20.02
C GLY A 110 6.15 59.30 -21.01
N SER A 111 6.28 58.79 -22.22
CA SER A 111 5.42 58.05 -23.16
C SER A 111 6.27 57.78 -24.41
N PHE A 112 6.04 56.72 -25.20
CA PHE A 112 6.12 56.80 -26.68
C PHE A 112 5.41 55.62 -27.37
N TRP A 113 4.77 55.97 -28.49
CA TRP A 113 3.86 55.25 -29.40
C TRP A 113 4.56 54.16 -30.24
N VAL A 114 3.89 53.19 -30.88
CA VAL A 114 3.08 53.30 -32.12
C VAL A 114 2.11 52.13 -32.30
N ALA A 115 0.93 52.47 -32.85
CA ALA A 115 -0.19 51.62 -33.22
C ALA A 115 -0.05 51.02 -34.64
N GLN A 116 -0.79 49.94 -34.92
CA GLN A 116 -1.67 49.92 -36.09
C GLN A 116 -2.86 48.98 -35.86
N ALA A 117 -4.05 49.58 -35.84
CA ALA A 117 -5.34 48.96 -36.01
C ALA A 117 -5.78 49.16 -37.47
N GLN A 118 -6.62 48.26 -37.98
CA GLN A 118 -7.65 48.65 -38.95
C GLN A 118 -9.00 48.05 -38.52
N ILE A 119 -9.97 48.97 -38.47
CA ILE A 119 -11.37 48.92 -38.05
C ILE A 119 -12.18 48.78 -39.37
N ALA A 120 -13.42 48.28 -39.41
CA ALA A 120 -14.66 49.04 -39.20
C ALA A 120 -15.87 48.27 -39.82
N PRO A 121 -17.14 48.75 -39.74
CA PRO A 121 -18.08 48.53 -38.63
C PRO A 121 -19.52 48.17 -39.13
N ASP A 122 -20.49 48.20 -38.20
CA ASP A 122 -21.96 48.23 -38.35
C ASP A 122 -22.71 46.95 -38.78
N GLU A 123 -23.53 46.40 -37.86
CA GLU A 123 -25.00 46.27 -38.03
C GLU A 123 -25.68 45.62 -36.80
N MET A 124 -26.88 46.09 -36.49
CA MET A 124 -27.76 45.66 -35.40
C MET A 124 -28.44 44.30 -35.68
N LEU A 125 -28.49 43.43 -34.64
CA LEU A 125 -29.55 42.45 -34.25
C LEU A 125 -29.98 41.34 -35.27
N PRO A 126 -30.24 40.06 -34.85
CA PRO A 126 -31.33 39.75 -33.92
C PRO A 126 -31.14 38.55 -32.97
N VAL A 127 -32.04 38.49 -31.98
CA VAL A 127 -32.39 37.29 -31.21
C VAL A 127 -32.88 36.19 -32.17
N ALA A 128 -32.35 34.98 -32.05
CA ALA A 128 -32.75 33.81 -32.82
C ALA A 128 -33.10 32.62 -31.89
N PRO A 129 -33.99 31.70 -32.31
CA PRO A 129 -35.09 31.21 -31.49
C PRO A 129 -34.80 29.87 -30.79
N LEU A 130 -35.67 29.53 -29.84
CA LEU A 130 -35.89 28.18 -29.32
C LEU A 130 -36.07 27.19 -30.48
N SER A 131 -35.12 26.27 -30.66
CA SER A 131 -35.31 25.11 -31.54
C SER A 131 -36.37 24.17 -30.94
N PRO A 132 -37.30 23.65 -31.76
CA PRO A 132 -38.34 22.74 -31.31
C PRO A 132 -37.75 21.35 -31.02
N LEU A 133 -38.28 20.69 -29.98
CA LEU A 133 -38.01 19.29 -29.64
C LEU A 133 -38.32 18.36 -30.83
N PRO A 134 -37.54 17.28 -31.02
CA PRO A 134 -37.87 16.26 -32.02
C PRO A 134 -39.13 15.48 -31.60
N PRO A 135 -40.03 15.12 -32.53
CA PRO A 135 -41.20 14.32 -32.21
C PRO A 135 -40.79 12.85 -32.10
N GLY A 136 -41.20 12.19 -31.01
CA GLY A 136 -41.16 10.72 -30.90
C GLY A 136 -39.79 10.13 -30.58
N GLY A 137 -39.33 10.32 -29.35
CA GLY A 137 -38.25 9.53 -28.75
C GLY A 137 -38.74 8.99 -27.41
N VAL A 138 -38.88 7.66 -27.32
CA VAL A 138 -39.36 6.91 -26.17
C VAL A 138 -38.77 7.45 -24.87
N PHE A 139 -39.64 7.94 -23.98
CA PHE A 139 -39.32 8.22 -22.58
C PHE A 139 -38.72 6.94 -21.98
N ARG A 140 -37.40 6.92 -21.78
CA ARG A 140 -36.81 6.03 -20.78
C ARG A 140 -37.32 6.56 -19.44
N PRO A 141 -38.06 5.79 -18.63
CA PRO A 141 -38.47 6.28 -17.33
C PRO A 141 -37.18 6.54 -16.55
N LEU A 142 -36.93 7.82 -16.24
CA LEU A 142 -36.14 8.16 -15.06
C LEU A 142 -36.73 7.30 -13.94
N ALA A 143 -35.92 6.49 -13.26
CA ALA A 143 -36.39 5.71 -12.12
C ALA A 143 -37.23 6.65 -11.23
N PRO A 144 -38.42 6.21 -10.75
CA PRO A 144 -39.27 7.08 -9.95
C PRO A 144 -38.44 7.57 -8.76
N PRO A 145 -38.45 8.89 -8.44
CA PRO A 145 -37.72 9.40 -7.30
C PRO A 145 -38.05 8.55 -6.07
N GLY A 146 -37.03 8.10 -5.33
CA GLY A 146 -37.24 7.24 -4.17
C GLY A 146 -38.20 7.89 -3.17
N ARG A 147 -38.98 7.09 -2.42
CA ARG A 147 -39.98 7.58 -1.44
C ARG A 147 -39.45 8.69 -0.51
N ALA A 148 -38.15 8.67 -0.18
CA ALA A 148 -37.48 9.69 0.60
C ALA A 148 -37.35 11.05 -0.12
N GLN A 149 -37.09 11.06 -1.42
CA GLN A 149 -36.95 12.28 -2.23
C GLN A 149 -38.30 13.01 -2.37
N LEU A 150 -39.39 12.24 -2.44
CA LEU A 150 -40.75 12.77 -2.51
C LEU A 150 -41.23 13.38 -1.18
N ALA A 151 -40.70 12.95 -0.03
CA ALA A 151 -41.04 13.52 1.28
C ALA A 151 -40.13 14.71 1.67
N ALA A 152 -38.91 14.78 1.14
CA ALA A 152 -37.96 15.87 1.42
C ALA A 152 -38.40 17.23 0.85
N VAL A 153 -39.09 17.25 -0.30
CA VAL A 153 -39.53 18.49 -0.96
C VAL A 153 -40.66 19.19 -0.19
N PRO A 154 -41.75 18.51 0.22
CA PRO A 154 -42.79 19.10 1.07
C PRO A 154 -42.24 19.60 2.41
N LEU A 155 -41.35 18.82 3.05
CA LEU A 155 -40.73 19.20 4.31
C LEU A 155 -39.89 20.47 4.19
N ARG A 156 -39.10 20.60 3.12
CA ARG A 156 -38.33 21.82 2.83
C ARG A 156 -39.22 23.04 2.70
N ARG A 157 -40.34 22.91 1.97
CA ARG A 157 -41.31 24.00 1.77
C ARG A 157 -41.93 24.44 3.10
N ALA A 158 -42.33 23.48 3.94
CA ALA A 158 -42.90 23.75 5.24
C ALA A 158 -41.89 24.46 6.19
N LEU A 159 -40.63 24.01 6.22
CA LEU A 159 -39.58 24.66 7.01
C LEU A 159 -39.27 26.08 6.53
N MET A 160 -39.22 26.32 5.20
CA MET A 160 -39.04 27.66 4.65
C MET A 160 -40.19 28.61 5.02
N ALA A 161 -41.43 28.12 5.05
CA ALA A 161 -42.59 28.90 5.47
C ALA A 161 -42.52 29.31 6.95
N LEU A 162 -41.88 28.48 7.79
CA LEU A 162 -41.62 28.75 9.20
C LEU A 162 -40.38 29.63 9.45
N GLY A 163 -39.68 30.05 8.40
CA GLY A 163 -38.51 30.93 8.46
C GLY A 163 -37.16 30.20 8.51
N TRP A 164 -37.13 28.87 8.50
CA TRP A 164 -35.92 28.06 8.53
C TRP A 164 -35.32 27.89 7.13
N ARG A 165 -34.62 28.93 6.64
CA ARG A 165 -34.03 28.95 5.28
C ARG A 165 -32.75 28.12 5.15
N ASP A 166 -32.07 27.86 6.28
CA ASP A 166 -30.75 27.19 6.33
C ASP A 166 -30.84 25.68 6.60
N VAL A 167 -32.05 25.13 6.77
CA VAL A 167 -32.27 23.69 6.98
C VAL A 167 -32.43 22.99 5.63
N LEU A 168 -31.50 22.10 5.30
CA LEU A 168 -31.51 21.34 4.04
C LEU A 168 -31.92 19.88 4.28
N PRO A 169 -33.19 19.50 4.04
CA PRO A 169 -33.56 18.09 4.01
C PRO A 169 -32.93 17.43 2.78
N ALA A 170 -32.12 16.40 2.99
CA ALA A 170 -31.37 15.72 1.93
C ALA A 170 -31.75 14.23 1.85
N ALA A 171 -31.90 13.73 0.63
CA ALA A 171 -32.01 12.31 0.34
C ALA A 171 -30.61 11.69 0.16
N PRO A 172 -30.45 10.35 0.29
CA PRO A 172 -29.18 9.65 0.04
C PRO A 172 -28.54 9.98 -1.32
N ASP A 173 -29.38 10.25 -2.33
CA ASP A 173 -28.95 10.52 -3.71
C ASP A 173 -28.78 12.03 -4.00
N ALA A 174 -28.90 12.88 -2.97
CA ALA A 174 -28.76 14.32 -3.13
C ALA A 174 -27.34 14.69 -3.60
N PRO A 175 -27.17 15.70 -4.49
CA PRO A 175 -25.87 16.10 -5.01
C PRO A 175 -24.82 16.42 -3.93
N THR A 176 -25.27 16.92 -2.78
CA THR A 176 -24.42 17.19 -1.62
C THR A 176 -23.88 15.91 -0.97
N VAL A 177 -24.72 14.88 -0.85
CA VAL A 177 -24.33 13.56 -0.31
C VAL A 177 -23.42 12.83 -1.30
N THR A 178 -23.74 12.87 -2.59
CA THR A 178 -22.88 12.25 -3.63
C THR A 178 -21.51 12.93 -3.71
N ARG A 179 -21.46 14.25 -3.57
CA ARG A 179 -20.19 15.00 -3.50
C ARG A 179 -19.38 14.60 -2.27
N ALA A 180 -20.01 14.53 -1.09
CA ALA A 180 -19.33 14.13 0.14
C ALA A 180 -18.79 12.69 0.09
N LEU A 181 -19.53 11.77 -0.55
CA LEU A 181 -19.03 10.41 -0.82
C LEU A 181 -17.83 10.41 -1.76
N GLY A 182 -17.83 11.26 -2.80
CA GLY A 182 -16.71 11.43 -3.73
C GLY A 182 -15.47 12.05 -3.09
N GLU A 183 -15.67 13.05 -2.23
CA GLU A 183 -14.62 13.71 -1.44
C GLU A 183 -14.16 12.87 -0.24
N ARG A 184 -14.77 11.70 -0.01
CA ARG A 184 -14.52 10.80 1.13
C ARG A 184 -14.74 11.44 2.50
N THR A 185 -15.55 12.50 2.57
CA THR A 185 -15.97 13.14 3.82
C THR A 185 -17.13 12.42 4.48
N LEU A 186 -17.86 11.59 3.72
CA LEU A 186 -18.87 10.66 4.22
C LEU A 186 -18.57 9.25 3.71
N THR A 187 -18.85 8.24 4.52
CA THR A 187 -18.66 6.84 4.12
C THR A 187 -19.98 6.13 3.79
N PRO A 188 -20.01 5.24 2.78
CA PRO A 188 -21.21 4.48 2.44
C PRO A 188 -21.77 3.68 3.62
N ARG A 189 -20.87 3.11 4.44
CA ARG A 189 -21.21 2.33 5.63
C ARG A 189 -22.02 3.14 6.64
N THR A 190 -21.63 4.41 6.87
CA THR A 190 -22.34 5.31 7.78
C THR A 190 -23.77 5.54 7.29
N LEU A 191 -23.92 5.80 5.98
CA LEU A 191 -25.22 6.05 5.36
C LEU A 191 -26.14 4.83 5.39
N ASP A 192 -25.62 3.64 5.10
CA ASP A 192 -26.41 2.41 5.12
C ASP A 192 -26.78 1.98 6.55
N SER A 193 -25.87 2.18 7.51
CA SER A 193 -26.16 1.95 8.93
C SER A 193 -27.23 2.91 9.44
N LEU A 194 -27.22 4.17 8.99
CA LEU A 194 -28.25 5.16 9.36
C LEU A 194 -29.63 4.74 8.81
N LYS A 195 -29.70 4.34 7.53
CA LYS A 195 -30.95 3.84 6.93
C LYS A 195 -31.53 2.66 7.71
N LEU A 196 -30.67 1.73 8.13
CA LEU A 196 -31.07 0.57 8.94
C LEU A 196 -31.56 0.97 10.34
N ALA A 197 -30.88 1.90 11.01
CA ALA A 197 -31.29 2.37 12.33
C ALA A 197 -32.65 3.08 12.28
N LEU A 198 -32.89 3.91 11.25
CA LEU A 198 -34.17 4.60 11.06
C LEU A 198 -35.33 3.64 10.75
N SER A 199 -35.08 2.59 9.97
CA SER A 199 -36.12 1.58 9.70
C SER A 199 -36.48 0.78 10.96
N GLN A 200 -35.50 0.49 11.82
CA GLN A 200 -35.73 -0.14 13.13
C GLN A 200 -36.50 0.76 14.09
N LEU A 201 -36.22 2.07 14.11
CA LEU A 201 -36.99 3.05 14.89
C LEU A 201 -38.45 3.09 14.44
N ALA A 202 -38.71 3.11 13.13
CA ALA A 202 -40.07 3.10 12.60
C ALA A 202 -40.86 1.82 12.94
N ALA A 203 -40.17 0.69 13.11
CA ALA A 203 -40.79 -0.57 13.48
C ALA A 203 -41.24 -0.65 14.97
N SER A 204 -40.74 0.24 15.83
CA SER A 204 -40.97 0.19 17.29
C SER A 204 -42.36 0.62 17.78
N ARG A 205 -43.22 1.11 16.85
CA ARG A 205 -44.66 1.48 16.87
C ARG A 205 -45.40 1.86 18.18
N GLU A 206 -45.14 1.21 19.31
CA GLU A 206 -45.93 1.35 20.55
C GLU A 206 -45.08 1.38 21.84
N THR A 207 -43.77 1.15 21.76
CA THR A 207 -42.84 1.25 22.90
C THR A 207 -41.81 2.35 22.65
N PRO A 208 -41.38 3.12 23.67
CA PRO A 208 -40.27 4.05 23.48
C PRO A 208 -39.09 3.25 22.90
N PRO A 209 -38.52 3.70 21.77
CA PRO A 209 -37.43 2.98 21.12
C PRO A 209 -36.31 2.77 22.13
N SER A 210 -35.63 1.63 22.05
CA SER A 210 -34.57 1.34 23.03
C SER A 210 -33.56 2.49 23.05
N PRO A 211 -33.06 2.89 24.25
CA PRO A 211 -32.15 4.02 24.37
C PRO A 211 -30.89 3.80 23.53
N GLU A 212 -30.48 2.54 23.35
CA GLU A 212 -29.36 2.13 22.50
C GLU A 212 -29.62 2.36 21.00
N LEU A 213 -30.80 1.97 20.49
CA LEU A 213 -31.16 2.21 19.08
C LEU A 213 -31.27 3.70 18.77
N THR A 214 -31.86 4.46 19.71
CA THR A 214 -31.96 5.91 19.62
C THR A 214 -30.57 6.56 19.61
N ALA A 215 -29.69 6.17 20.54
CA ALA A 215 -28.32 6.67 20.60
C ALA A 215 -27.51 6.30 19.35
N ARG A 216 -27.70 5.10 18.81
CA ARG A 216 -27.05 4.66 17.56
C ARG A 216 -27.52 5.47 16.35
N ALA A 217 -28.83 5.68 16.21
CA ALA A 217 -29.38 6.49 15.12
C ALA A 217 -28.93 7.96 15.26
N ALA A 218 -28.90 8.48 16.49
CA ALA A 218 -28.40 9.81 16.82
C ALA A 218 -26.96 9.99 16.37
N LEU A 219 -26.07 9.08 16.79
CA LEU A 219 -24.65 9.09 16.43
C LEU A 219 -24.46 9.07 14.91
N LEU A 220 -25.16 8.18 14.21
CA LEU A 220 -25.05 8.05 12.75
C LEU A 220 -25.57 9.29 12.00
N ALA A 221 -26.65 9.90 12.48
CA ALA A 221 -27.18 11.13 11.90
C ALA A 221 -26.25 12.33 12.17
N SER A 222 -25.70 12.44 13.38
CA SER A 222 -24.70 13.45 13.73
C SER A 222 -23.46 13.33 12.85
N ARG A 223 -22.94 12.11 12.59
CA ARG A 223 -21.82 11.90 11.65
C ARG A 223 -22.11 12.38 10.23
N VAL A 224 -23.33 12.17 9.74
CA VAL A 224 -23.73 12.70 8.42
C VAL A 224 -23.72 14.23 8.43
N GLY A 225 -24.19 14.85 9.51
CA GLY A 225 -24.18 16.31 9.63
C GLY A 225 -22.78 16.88 9.74
N GLN A 226 -21.92 16.28 10.56
CA GLN A 226 -20.52 16.63 10.70
C GLN A 226 -19.81 16.56 9.33
N ALA A 227 -19.95 15.45 8.61
CA ALA A 227 -19.41 15.25 7.27
C ALA A 227 -19.84 16.31 6.24
N LEU A 228 -21.09 16.78 6.35
CA LEU A 228 -21.69 17.74 5.41
C LEU A 228 -21.60 19.20 5.88
N GLY A 229 -21.08 19.46 7.09
CA GLY A 229 -21.00 20.80 7.68
C GLY A 229 -22.33 21.34 8.22
N TYR A 230 -23.31 20.47 8.49
CA TYR A 230 -24.62 20.86 9.03
C TYR A 230 -24.72 20.54 10.52
N ARG A 231 -25.11 21.55 11.32
CA ARG A 231 -25.38 21.40 12.75
C ARG A 231 -26.66 20.60 13.01
N ALA A 232 -27.75 20.94 12.33
CA ALA A 232 -29.02 20.24 12.47
C ALA A 232 -29.18 19.24 11.33
N VAL A 233 -29.29 17.96 11.66
CA VAL A 233 -29.61 16.91 10.69
C VAL A 233 -31.01 16.40 10.97
N VAL A 234 -31.83 16.43 9.92
CA VAL A 234 -33.18 15.88 9.95
C VAL A 234 -33.20 14.62 9.10
N ALA A 235 -33.33 13.48 9.76
CA ALA A 235 -33.53 12.21 9.09
C ALA A 235 -34.99 11.80 9.19
N LEU A 236 -35.65 11.68 8.03
CA LEU A 236 -37.03 11.25 7.92
C LEU A 236 -37.06 9.88 7.23
N HIS A 237 -37.65 8.89 7.90
CA HIS A 237 -37.97 7.60 7.29
C HIS A 237 -39.47 7.36 7.33
N VAL A 238 -40.00 6.99 6.16
CA VAL A 238 -41.40 6.65 5.95
C VAL A 238 -41.51 5.13 5.91
N ALA A 239 -42.23 4.56 6.86
CA ALA A 239 -42.44 3.11 6.90
C ALA A 239 -43.25 2.66 5.67
N PRO A 240 -42.95 1.48 5.09
CA PRO A 240 -43.82 0.90 4.08
C PRO A 240 -45.20 0.61 4.71
N ALA A 241 -46.28 0.96 4.01
CA ALA A 241 -47.64 0.65 4.46
C ALA A 241 -47.77 -0.86 4.70
N THR A 242 -48.05 -1.25 5.94
CA THR A 242 -48.31 -2.66 6.27
C THR A 242 -49.80 -2.93 6.16
N PRO A 243 -50.22 -4.16 5.77
CA PRO A 243 -51.63 -4.50 5.64
C PRO A 243 -52.44 -4.37 6.94
N ALA A 244 -51.76 -4.23 8.10
CA ALA A 244 -52.38 -4.01 9.41
C ALA A 244 -52.75 -2.55 9.71
N ASP A 245 -52.18 -1.56 9.02
CA ASP A 245 -52.33 -0.14 9.38
C ASP A 245 -53.62 0.52 8.83
N GLY A 246 -54.41 -0.21 8.05
CA GLY A 246 -55.48 0.37 7.25
C GLY A 246 -54.94 1.24 6.10
N PRO A 247 -55.71 1.42 5.01
CA PRO A 247 -55.21 2.06 3.79
C PRO A 247 -54.94 3.57 3.92
N GLN A 248 -55.20 4.18 5.08
CA GLN A 248 -55.14 5.63 5.30
C GLN A 248 -54.07 6.09 6.30
N ASN A 249 -53.35 5.17 6.96
CA ASN A 249 -52.40 5.52 8.02
C ASN A 249 -50.95 5.15 7.65
N THR A 250 -50.02 6.11 7.77
CA THR A 250 -48.59 5.87 7.52
C THR A 250 -47.77 6.33 8.73
N ALA A 251 -46.88 5.46 9.21
CA ALA A 251 -45.94 5.76 10.28
C ALA A 251 -44.69 6.49 9.76
N PHE A 252 -44.31 7.54 10.48
CA PHE A 252 -43.12 8.33 10.23
C PHE A 252 -42.19 8.26 11.44
N SER A 253 -40.90 8.10 11.15
CA SER A 253 -39.84 8.30 12.13
C SER A 253 -39.01 9.50 11.70
N LEU A 254 -38.95 10.48 12.59
CA LEU A 254 -38.22 11.71 12.42
C LEU A 254 -37.13 11.77 13.49
N LEU A 255 -35.89 11.94 13.08
CA LEU A 255 -34.77 12.12 13.99
C LEU A 255 -34.17 13.50 13.74
N LEU A 256 -34.20 14.34 14.77
CA LEU A 256 -33.48 15.62 14.78
C LEU A 256 -32.20 15.43 15.59
N ALA A 257 -31.05 15.42 14.90
CA ALA A 257 -29.74 15.27 15.51
C ALA A 257 -28.97 16.59 15.53
N ASP A 258 -28.40 16.95 16.68
CA ASP A 258 -27.39 17.99 16.84
C ASP A 258 -26.00 17.36 16.62
N SER A 259 -25.41 17.70 15.49
CA SER A 259 -24.09 17.21 15.06
C SER A 259 -22.97 17.67 15.98
N GLU A 260 -23.11 18.80 16.67
CA GLU A 260 -22.06 19.35 17.55
C GLU A 260 -22.02 18.66 18.90
N ARG A 261 -23.14 18.09 19.33
CA ARG A 261 -23.30 17.48 20.66
C ARG A 261 -23.51 15.97 20.62
N GLU A 262 -23.60 15.40 19.42
CA GLU A 262 -23.96 14.00 19.19
C GLU A 262 -25.27 13.57 19.87
N THR A 263 -26.18 14.53 20.10
CA THR A 263 -27.48 14.28 20.71
C THR A 263 -28.55 14.26 19.65
N ALA A 264 -29.57 13.40 19.77
CA ALA A 264 -30.73 13.48 18.91
C ALA A 264 -32.04 13.26 19.67
N GLN A 265 -33.10 13.82 19.11
CA GLN A 265 -34.46 13.65 19.60
C GLN A 265 -35.27 12.88 18.54
N PRO A 266 -35.68 11.63 18.81
CA PRO A 266 -36.58 10.90 17.94
C PRO A 266 -38.02 11.38 18.17
N HIS A 267 -38.74 11.56 17.07
CA HIS A 267 -40.16 11.87 17.03
C HIS A 267 -40.83 10.79 16.20
N LEU A 268 -41.71 10.01 16.82
CA LEU A 268 -42.52 8.99 16.16
C LEU A 268 -43.94 9.53 16.04
N PHE A 269 -44.47 9.58 14.83
CA PHE A 269 -45.82 10.07 14.59
C PHE A 269 -46.45 9.37 13.40
N ASN A 270 -47.78 9.39 13.37
CA ASN A 270 -48.59 8.84 12.31
C ASN A 270 -49.29 9.98 11.56
N ALA A 271 -49.34 9.91 10.23
CA ALA A 271 -50.11 10.85 9.44
C ALA A 271 -51.16 10.13 8.60
N THR A 272 -52.36 10.70 8.57
CA THR A 272 -53.51 10.18 7.82
C THR A 272 -53.70 10.96 6.52
N GLY A 273 -54.27 10.29 5.51
CA GLY A 273 -54.59 10.94 4.24
C GLY A 273 -55.24 10.01 3.23
N ASP A 274 -56.04 10.60 2.35
CA ASP A 274 -56.89 9.90 1.39
C ASP A 274 -56.09 9.18 0.30
N ASP A 275 -54.93 9.74 -0.06
CA ASP A 275 -53.99 9.14 -0.99
C ASP A 275 -52.54 9.22 -0.47
N ASP A 276 -51.63 8.58 -1.20
CA ASP A 276 -50.22 8.46 -0.85
C ASP A 276 -49.47 9.81 -0.90
N ALA A 277 -49.97 10.80 -1.64
CA ALA A 277 -49.39 12.13 -1.73
C ALA A 277 -49.83 13.01 -0.56
N ALA A 278 -51.12 13.05 -0.27
CA ALA A 278 -51.73 13.74 0.87
C ALA A 278 -51.16 13.23 2.20
N ARG A 279 -50.96 11.91 2.36
CA ARG A 279 -50.28 11.35 3.54
C ARG A 279 -48.87 11.88 3.75
N ARG A 280 -48.11 12.06 2.67
CA ARG A 280 -46.74 12.58 2.73
C ARG A 280 -46.71 14.08 3.02
N ASP A 281 -47.63 14.84 2.43
CA ASP A 281 -47.74 16.28 2.68
C ASP A 281 -48.18 16.57 4.13
N ASN A 282 -49.19 15.85 4.62
CA ASN A 282 -49.63 15.94 6.01
C ASN A 282 -48.51 15.54 6.98
N GLY A 283 -47.81 14.42 6.70
CA GLY A 283 -46.67 13.99 7.50
C GLY A 283 -45.51 14.99 7.50
N ALA A 284 -45.23 15.63 6.36
CA ALA A 284 -44.19 16.65 6.25
C ALA A 284 -44.54 17.94 7.02
N GLN A 285 -45.82 18.35 7.03
CA GLN A 285 -46.28 19.50 7.82
C GLN A 285 -46.18 19.23 9.33
N MET A 286 -46.61 18.05 9.77
CA MET A 286 -46.46 17.61 11.17
C MET A 286 -44.99 17.56 11.58
N ALA A 287 -44.13 16.99 10.73
CA ALA A 287 -42.68 16.97 10.96
C ALA A 287 -42.13 18.40 11.10
N ALA A 288 -42.51 19.33 10.22
CA ALA A 288 -42.03 20.71 10.29
C ALA A 288 -42.44 21.42 11.58
N ALA A 289 -43.66 21.19 12.09
CA ALA A 289 -44.11 21.75 13.35
C ALA A 289 -43.33 21.19 14.56
N LEU A 290 -43.08 19.87 14.58
CA LEU A 290 -42.26 19.23 15.61
C LEU A 290 -40.82 19.75 15.59
N LEU A 291 -40.25 19.93 14.39
CA LEU A 291 -38.92 20.48 14.20
C LEU A 291 -38.83 21.95 14.65
N ASP A 292 -39.81 22.80 14.32
CA ASP A 292 -39.80 24.20 14.73
C ASP A 292 -39.74 24.35 16.25
N THR A 293 -40.56 23.57 16.95
CA THR A 293 -40.58 23.53 18.42
C THR A 293 -39.21 23.11 18.99
N SER A 294 -38.61 22.08 18.40
CA SER A 294 -37.33 21.51 18.85
C SER A 294 -36.14 22.42 18.55
N LEU A 295 -36.09 23.00 17.33
CA LEU A 295 -35.01 23.88 16.87
C LEU A 295 -34.99 25.22 17.61
N ARG A 296 -36.16 25.77 17.99
CA ARG A 296 -36.24 26.99 18.82
C ARG A 296 -35.71 26.78 20.23
N ALA A 297 -35.81 25.57 20.76
CA ALA A 297 -35.34 25.22 22.09
C ALA A 297 -33.82 24.90 22.13
N TRP A 298 -33.13 24.91 20.97
CA TRP A 298 -31.73 24.57 20.93
C TRP A 298 -30.83 25.69 21.47
N PRO A 299 -29.86 25.35 22.33
CA PRO A 299 -28.89 26.32 22.79
C PRO A 299 -27.99 26.82 21.64
N PRO A 300 -27.40 28.02 21.76
CA PRO A 300 -26.45 28.53 20.77
C PRO A 300 -25.22 27.61 20.65
N SER A 301 -24.67 27.53 19.44
CA SER A 301 -23.47 26.72 19.13
C SER A 301 -22.21 27.36 19.73
N GLY A 302 -21.39 26.57 20.42
CA GLY A 302 -20.08 26.99 20.91
C GLY A 302 -18.95 26.42 20.04
N GLY A 303 -18.02 27.26 19.57
CA GLY A 303 -16.86 26.80 18.78
C GLY A 303 -15.91 25.85 19.53
N VAL A 304 -15.91 25.91 20.87
CA VAL A 304 -15.11 25.04 21.76
C VAL A 304 -15.59 23.59 21.69
N ASP A 305 -16.88 23.34 21.47
CA ASP A 305 -17.47 22.00 21.45
C ASP A 305 -17.00 21.21 20.21
N ARG A 306 -16.85 21.86 19.05
CA ARG A 306 -16.40 21.20 17.80
C ARG A 306 -14.95 20.73 17.87
N ALA A 307 -14.06 21.54 18.45
CA ALA A 307 -12.64 21.18 18.59
C ALA A 307 -12.44 20.03 19.59
N ALA A 308 -13.22 20.01 20.67
CA ALA A 308 -13.23 18.90 21.62
C ALA A 308 -13.75 17.62 20.98
N LEU A 309 -14.82 17.71 20.18
CA LEU A 309 -15.38 16.58 19.47
C LEU A 309 -14.42 16.02 18.41
N ALA A 310 -13.76 16.87 17.63
CA ALA A 310 -12.72 16.46 16.69
C ALA A 310 -11.59 15.69 17.40
N THR A 311 -11.19 16.16 18.59
CA THR A 311 -10.17 15.48 19.42
C THR A 311 -10.64 14.10 19.86
N ARG A 312 -11.91 13.96 20.27
CA ARG A 312 -12.48 12.66 20.65
C ARG A 312 -12.50 11.67 19.48
N HIS A 313 -12.89 12.12 18.28
CA HIS A 313 -12.84 11.29 17.08
C HIS A 313 -11.41 10.89 16.71
N LEU A 314 -10.41 11.76 16.92
CA LEU A 314 -9.01 11.40 16.74
C LEU A 314 -8.54 10.30 17.69
N GLU A 315 -8.90 10.39 18.96
CA GLU A 315 -8.56 9.34 19.94
C GLU A 315 -9.27 8.02 19.61
N ALA A 316 -10.53 8.07 19.19
CA ALA A 316 -11.26 6.89 18.72
C ALA A 316 -10.60 6.27 17.48
N ALA A 317 -10.16 7.08 16.52
CA ALA A 317 -9.42 6.61 15.35
C ALA A 317 -8.11 5.91 15.72
N ARG A 318 -7.35 6.45 16.68
CA ARG A 318 -6.12 5.83 17.20
C ARG A 318 -6.40 4.48 17.82
N ALA A 319 -7.42 4.41 18.68
CA ALA A 319 -7.83 3.16 19.32
C ALA A 319 -8.27 2.11 18.28
N ALA A 320 -9.09 2.50 17.30
CA ALA A 320 -9.53 1.62 16.23
C ALA A 320 -8.37 1.13 15.35
N ARG A 321 -7.40 2.01 15.03
CA ARG A 321 -6.18 1.64 14.31
C ARG A 321 -5.33 0.65 15.12
N ALA A 322 -5.15 0.87 16.42
CA ALA A 322 -4.43 -0.04 17.30
C ALA A 322 -5.11 -1.42 17.41
N ALA A 323 -6.44 -1.46 17.35
CA ALA A 323 -7.23 -2.70 17.29
C ALA A 323 -7.22 -3.38 15.91
N GLY A 324 -6.60 -2.76 14.89
CA GLY A 324 -6.58 -3.28 13.52
C GLY A 324 -7.87 -3.07 12.73
N ASN A 325 -8.85 -2.33 13.26
CA ASN A 325 -10.11 -2.03 12.58
C ASN A 325 -9.94 -0.84 11.62
N VAL A 326 -9.30 -1.10 10.47
CA VAL A 326 -9.01 -0.09 9.44
C VAL A 326 -10.25 0.68 8.97
N PRO A 327 -11.40 0.03 8.67
CA PRO A 327 -12.59 0.75 8.24
C PRO A 327 -13.12 1.74 9.29
N GLU A 328 -13.15 1.34 10.56
CA GLU A 328 -13.63 2.21 11.65
C GLU A 328 -12.66 3.37 11.91
N ALA A 329 -11.35 3.10 11.91
CA ALA A 329 -10.34 4.15 12.04
C ALA A 329 -10.47 5.20 10.93
N GLN A 330 -10.77 4.77 9.70
CA GLN A 330 -11.00 5.67 8.58
C GLN A 330 -12.28 6.49 8.78
N ASP A 331 -13.38 5.88 9.20
CA ASP A 331 -14.65 6.56 9.50
C ASP A 331 -14.43 7.67 10.55
N GLU A 332 -13.73 7.36 11.65
CA GLU A 332 -13.45 8.32 12.73
C GLU A 332 -12.50 9.46 12.30
N LEU A 333 -11.47 9.16 11.50
CA LEU A 333 -10.58 10.21 10.95
C LEU A 333 -11.33 11.14 10.00
N THR A 334 -12.22 10.59 9.18
CA THR A 334 -13.08 11.37 8.31
C THR A 334 -13.96 12.35 9.10
N GLN A 335 -14.51 11.92 10.25
CA GLN A 335 -15.27 12.81 11.14
C GLN A 335 -14.39 13.90 11.77
N ALA A 336 -13.21 13.52 12.27
CA ALA A 336 -12.25 14.47 12.83
C ALA A 336 -11.86 15.57 11.82
N ILE A 337 -11.63 15.19 10.55
CA ILE A 337 -11.31 16.13 9.47
C ILE A 337 -12.50 17.02 9.12
N ALA A 338 -13.73 16.49 9.12
CA ALA A 338 -14.92 17.28 8.83
C ALA A 338 -15.21 18.33 9.91
N LEU A 339 -14.96 17.99 11.18
CA LEU A 339 -15.12 18.88 12.33
C LEU A 339 -14.02 19.95 12.44
N ASP A 340 -12.77 19.58 12.16
CA ASP A 340 -11.62 20.48 12.21
C ASP A 340 -10.70 20.28 10.98
N PRO A 341 -11.02 20.90 9.83
CA PRO A 341 -10.26 20.75 8.59
C PRO A 341 -8.85 21.36 8.63
N GLN A 342 -8.52 22.14 9.67
CA GLN A 342 -7.22 22.81 9.80
C GLN A 342 -6.25 22.01 10.69
N ARG A 343 -6.69 20.87 11.22
CA ARG A 343 -5.86 20.01 12.06
C ARG A 343 -4.94 19.11 11.25
N ALA A 344 -3.67 19.47 11.20
CA ALA A 344 -2.66 18.71 10.47
C ALA A 344 -2.53 17.25 10.94
N GLU A 345 -2.64 17.00 12.25
CA GLU A 345 -2.56 15.67 12.86
C GLU A 345 -3.57 14.66 12.30
N SER A 346 -4.80 15.11 12.01
CA SER A 346 -5.84 14.26 11.41
C SER A 346 -5.41 13.71 10.05
N TYR A 347 -4.74 14.53 9.26
CA TYR A 347 -4.22 14.14 7.94
C TYR A 347 -2.98 13.26 8.04
N ILE A 348 -2.12 13.43 9.05
CA ILE A 348 -0.99 12.53 9.30
C ILE A 348 -1.51 11.13 9.63
N LEU A 349 -2.46 11.02 10.55
CA LEU A 349 -3.04 9.74 10.94
C LEU A 349 -3.79 9.06 9.79
N LEU A 350 -4.47 9.83 8.94
CA LEU A 350 -5.07 9.32 7.71
C LEU A 350 -4.01 8.79 6.74
N GLY A 351 -2.91 9.53 6.56
CA GLY A 351 -1.80 9.07 5.72
C GLY A 351 -1.18 7.77 6.24
N ASP A 352 -0.98 7.67 7.55
CA ASP A 352 -0.46 6.47 8.21
C ASP A 352 -1.38 5.26 7.96
N LEU A 353 -2.69 5.45 8.12
CA LEU A 353 -3.69 4.41 7.90
C LEU A 353 -3.71 3.92 6.45
N LEU A 354 -3.59 4.85 5.49
CA LEU A 354 -3.63 4.56 4.06
C LEU A 354 -2.29 4.03 3.51
N SER A 355 -1.18 4.23 4.22
CA SER A 355 0.17 3.91 3.72
C SER A 355 0.37 2.47 3.25
N VAL A 356 -0.43 1.53 3.76
CA VAL A 356 -0.37 0.10 3.41
C VAL A 356 -1.27 -0.25 2.21
N SER A 357 -2.41 0.41 2.06
CA SER A 357 -3.46 0.04 1.08
C SER A 357 -3.58 1.00 -0.10
N ASP A 358 -3.39 2.30 0.13
CA ASP A 358 -3.52 3.38 -0.84
C ASP A 358 -2.39 4.40 -0.66
N VAL A 359 -1.21 4.04 -1.16
CA VAL A 359 0.00 4.88 -1.06
C VAL A 359 -0.21 6.27 -1.70
N ALA A 360 -1.00 6.35 -2.77
CA ALA A 360 -1.29 7.61 -3.43
C ALA A 360 -2.19 8.50 -2.55
N GLY A 361 -3.22 7.91 -1.92
CA GLY A 361 -4.04 8.55 -0.90
C GLY A 361 -3.23 9.00 0.32
N ALA A 362 -2.27 8.18 0.77
CA ALA A 362 -1.38 8.53 1.88
C ALA A 362 -0.52 9.75 1.55
N ALA A 363 0.09 9.78 0.35
CA ALA A 363 0.88 10.92 -0.10
C ALA A 363 0.04 12.21 -0.22
N LEU A 364 -1.24 12.12 -0.59
CA LEU A 364 -2.17 13.25 -0.57
C LEU A 364 -2.43 13.75 0.86
N ALA A 365 -2.72 12.84 1.79
CA ALA A 365 -3.00 13.18 3.18
C ALA A 365 -1.80 13.86 3.86
N TYR A 366 -0.59 13.30 3.75
CA TYR A 366 0.60 13.92 4.33
C TYR A 366 0.91 15.30 3.74
N ARG A 367 0.68 15.50 2.43
CA ARG A 367 0.83 16.83 1.81
C ARG A 367 -0.11 17.84 2.43
N ARG A 368 -1.36 17.45 2.67
CA ARG A 368 -2.33 18.32 3.31
C ARG A 368 -1.90 18.67 4.74
N ALA A 369 -1.34 17.73 5.49
CA ALA A 369 -0.79 18.00 6.81
C ALA A 369 0.32 19.07 6.77
N VAL A 370 1.24 18.97 5.81
CA VAL A 370 2.33 19.95 5.63
C VAL A 370 1.81 21.34 5.22
N GLU A 371 0.82 21.40 4.32
CA GLU A 371 0.16 22.67 3.95
C GLU A 371 -0.47 23.36 5.18
N LEU A 372 -0.91 22.56 6.16
CA LEU A 372 -1.46 23.00 7.44
C LEU A 372 -0.37 23.26 8.50
N ASN A 373 0.90 23.38 8.10
CA ASN A 373 2.06 23.63 8.96
C ASN A 373 2.48 22.47 9.88
N ALA A 374 2.26 21.20 9.51
CA ALA A 374 3.08 20.11 10.05
C ALA A 374 4.53 20.31 9.61
N ARG A 375 5.33 21.02 10.44
CA ARG A 375 6.73 21.38 10.18
C ARG A 375 7.72 20.35 10.74
N ASP A 376 7.25 19.18 11.13
CA ASP A 376 8.08 18.09 11.61
C ASP A 376 8.73 17.35 10.43
N GLY A 377 9.99 16.97 10.62
CA GLY A 377 10.73 16.22 9.60
C GLY A 377 10.21 14.81 9.36
N GLU A 378 9.49 14.24 10.33
CA GLU A 378 8.86 12.93 10.19
C GLU A 378 7.79 12.94 9.10
N THR A 379 6.90 13.94 9.09
CA THR A 379 5.87 14.07 8.04
C THR A 379 6.49 14.26 6.65
N TRP A 380 7.57 15.05 6.54
CA TRP A 380 8.32 15.15 5.29
C TRP A 380 8.94 13.82 4.84
N ALA A 381 9.47 13.04 5.78
CA ALA A 381 9.99 11.71 5.49
C ALA A 381 8.89 10.75 5.03
N LYS A 382 7.71 10.79 5.65
CA LYS A 382 6.53 10.01 5.23
C LYS A 382 6.10 10.36 3.80
N ILE A 383 6.14 11.64 3.41
CA ILE A 383 5.91 12.05 2.01
C ILE A 383 6.97 11.44 1.08
N ALA A 384 8.24 11.49 1.45
CA ALA A 384 9.32 10.94 0.63
C ALA A 384 9.14 9.43 0.40
N ILE A 385 8.84 8.68 1.47
CA ILE A 385 8.60 7.24 1.42
C ILE A 385 7.38 6.93 0.54
N ALA A 386 6.26 7.60 0.76
CA ALA A 386 5.04 7.38 -0.02
C ALA A 386 5.25 7.71 -1.52
N ALA A 387 6.01 8.77 -1.82
CA ALA A 387 6.34 9.14 -3.21
C ALA A 387 7.22 8.10 -3.93
N THR A 388 7.99 7.28 -3.20
CA THR A 388 8.80 6.21 -3.80
C THR A 388 8.10 4.86 -3.93
N THR A 389 7.09 4.59 -3.10
CA THR A 389 6.45 3.27 -2.98
C THR A 389 5.16 3.14 -3.81
N GLY A 390 4.66 4.24 -4.38
CA GLY A 390 3.46 4.25 -5.21
C GLY A 390 3.63 3.51 -6.56
N ALA A 391 2.52 3.15 -7.19
CA ALA A 391 2.50 2.50 -8.51
C ALA A 391 3.19 3.32 -9.62
N LEU A 392 3.17 4.65 -9.48
CA LEU A 392 3.94 5.59 -10.29
C LEU A 392 4.79 6.44 -9.34
N PRO A 393 6.05 6.06 -9.09
CA PRO A 393 6.90 6.80 -8.18
C PRO A 393 7.23 8.21 -8.70
N ASP A 394 7.13 9.20 -7.82
CA ASP A 394 7.47 10.60 -8.10
C ASP A 394 8.85 10.91 -7.49
N TRP A 395 9.90 10.57 -8.24
CA TRP A 395 11.28 10.72 -7.77
C TRP A 395 11.68 12.16 -7.43
N PRO A 396 11.36 13.19 -8.24
CA PRO A 396 11.67 14.58 -7.89
C PRO A 396 11.01 15.00 -6.56
N ARG A 397 9.74 14.64 -6.35
CA ARG A 397 9.04 14.96 -5.12
C ARG A 397 9.62 14.22 -3.91
N ALA A 398 9.96 12.94 -4.07
CA ALA A 398 10.58 12.16 -3.00
C ALA A 398 11.87 12.82 -2.50
N LEU A 399 12.70 13.34 -3.42
CA LEU A 399 13.95 14.01 -3.08
C LEU A 399 13.76 15.40 -2.48
N ASP A 400 12.77 16.17 -2.95
CA ASP A 400 12.42 17.48 -2.35
C ASP A 400 11.92 17.30 -0.91
N ALA A 401 10.98 16.37 -0.70
CA ALA A 401 10.47 16.04 0.62
C ALA A 401 11.59 15.49 1.54
N GLY A 402 12.45 14.63 1.01
CA GLY A 402 13.56 14.08 1.79
C GLY A 402 14.60 15.13 2.18
N ARG A 403 14.87 16.11 1.33
CA ARG A 403 15.73 17.25 1.67
C ARG A 403 15.14 18.08 2.80
N LYS A 404 13.86 18.41 2.73
CA LYS A 404 13.16 19.16 3.78
C LYS A 404 13.15 18.41 5.11
N ALA A 405 12.98 17.09 5.09
CA ALA A 405 13.10 16.26 6.30
C ALA A 405 14.50 16.40 6.93
N ILE A 406 15.56 16.34 6.12
CA ILE A 406 16.94 16.51 6.61
C ILE A 406 17.20 17.93 7.11
N GLU A 407 16.66 18.97 6.46
CA GLU A 407 16.75 20.37 6.91
C GLU A 407 16.12 20.56 8.30
N THR A 408 15.05 19.82 8.60
CA THR A 408 14.45 19.76 9.95
C THR A 408 15.18 18.81 10.93
N SER A 409 16.39 18.37 10.59
CA SER A 409 17.22 17.44 11.37
C SER A 409 16.61 16.06 11.59
N TYR A 410 15.65 15.64 10.76
CA TYR A 410 15.10 14.29 10.78
C TYR A 410 15.88 13.39 9.83
N ASP A 411 16.66 12.48 10.39
CA ASP A 411 17.46 11.50 9.67
C ASP A 411 17.09 10.09 10.15
N SER A 412 16.64 9.23 9.23
CA SER A 412 16.23 7.87 9.55
C SER A 412 16.57 6.91 8.41
N VAL A 413 16.73 5.62 8.74
CA VAL A 413 17.03 4.58 7.75
C VAL A 413 15.96 4.53 6.64
N PRO A 414 14.64 4.50 6.93
CA PRO A 414 13.62 4.47 5.88
C PRO A 414 13.66 5.71 4.96
N LEU A 415 13.96 6.88 5.51
CA LEU A 415 14.12 8.11 4.73
C LEU A 415 15.32 8.01 3.78
N ARG A 416 16.48 7.61 4.29
CA ARG A 416 17.70 7.47 3.47
C ARG A 416 17.52 6.42 2.38
N VAL A 417 16.85 5.31 2.68
CA VAL A 417 16.47 4.28 1.70
C VAL A 417 15.52 4.83 0.65
N ALA A 418 14.51 5.63 1.03
CA ALA A 418 13.60 6.27 0.08
C ALA A 418 14.35 7.23 -0.85
N MET A 419 15.23 8.08 -0.30
CA MET A 419 16.05 8.99 -1.11
C MET A 419 16.98 8.25 -2.07
N ALA A 420 17.61 7.16 -1.62
CA ALA A 420 18.44 6.31 -2.47
C ALA A 420 17.61 5.67 -3.60
N THR A 421 16.43 5.13 -3.26
CA THR A 421 15.49 4.55 -4.23
C THR A 421 15.10 5.57 -5.29
N ALA A 422 14.81 6.81 -4.88
CA ALA A 422 14.47 7.89 -5.80
C ALA A 422 15.62 8.29 -6.73
N GLN A 423 16.85 8.32 -6.22
CA GLN A 423 18.03 8.59 -7.05
C GLN A 423 18.31 7.46 -8.05
N PHE A 424 18.18 6.19 -7.66
CA PHE A 424 18.29 5.07 -8.61
C PHE A 424 17.19 5.11 -9.68
N GLY A 425 15.96 5.47 -9.29
CA GLY A 425 14.86 5.68 -10.23
C GLY A 425 15.17 6.77 -11.26
N ARG A 426 15.77 7.90 -10.82
CA ARG A 426 16.25 8.95 -11.74
C ARG A 426 17.39 8.48 -12.64
N ALA A 427 18.35 7.73 -12.10
CA ALA A 427 19.43 7.17 -12.89
C ALA A 427 18.91 6.25 -14.01
N GLU A 428 17.92 5.40 -13.70
CA GLU A 428 17.28 4.55 -14.70
C GLU A 428 16.59 5.37 -15.80
N LEU A 429 15.89 6.45 -15.44
CA LEU A 429 15.28 7.35 -16.42
C LEU A 429 16.33 8.03 -17.30
N PHE A 430 17.43 8.51 -16.73
CA PHE A 430 18.53 9.11 -17.51
C PHE A 430 19.19 8.10 -18.45
N ARG A 431 19.40 6.86 -17.98
CA ARG A 431 19.94 5.77 -18.80
C ARG A 431 19.04 5.43 -19.98
N LYS A 432 17.72 5.35 -19.77
CA LYS A 432 16.73 5.15 -20.84
C LYS A 432 16.73 6.31 -21.85
N ALA A 433 17.00 7.52 -21.38
CA ALA A 433 17.17 8.70 -22.22
C ALA A 433 18.58 8.82 -22.85
N ASN A 434 19.44 7.80 -22.71
CA ASN A 434 20.82 7.78 -23.19
C ASN A 434 21.71 8.92 -22.64
N ARG A 435 21.40 9.41 -21.43
CA ARG A 435 22.18 10.42 -20.70
C ARG A 435 23.01 9.71 -19.64
N VAL A 436 24.26 9.40 -19.98
CA VAL A 436 25.15 8.60 -19.12
C VAL A 436 25.64 9.40 -17.91
N GLU A 437 26.26 10.56 -18.10
CA GLU A 437 26.81 11.38 -17.00
C GLU A 437 25.77 11.67 -15.88
N PRO A 438 24.55 12.16 -16.17
CA PRO A 438 23.57 12.43 -15.11
C PRO A 438 23.04 11.16 -14.44
N ALA A 439 23.11 10.02 -15.12
CA ALA A 439 22.76 8.74 -14.52
C ALA A 439 23.81 8.32 -13.49
N GLU A 440 25.08 8.47 -13.82
CA GLU A 440 26.19 8.17 -12.91
C GLU A 440 26.19 9.10 -11.69
N ASP A 441 25.96 10.40 -11.89
CA ASP A 441 25.81 11.36 -10.78
C ASP A 441 24.68 10.97 -9.81
N ALA A 442 23.53 10.57 -10.35
CA ALA A 442 22.41 10.12 -9.54
C ALA A 442 22.73 8.82 -8.79
N GLU A 443 23.46 7.88 -9.39
CA GLU A 443 23.91 6.65 -8.71
C GLU A 443 24.94 6.93 -7.61
N ILE A 444 25.80 7.95 -7.78
CA ILE A 444 26.72 8.43 -6.75
C ILE A 444 25.93 8.99 -5.56
N ASP A 445 24.93 9.83 -5.81
CA ASP A 445 24.09 10.39 -4.75
C ASP A 445 23.22 9.31 -4.06
N ALA A 446 22.71 8.34 -4.80
CA ALA A 446 21.99 7.20 -4.25
C ALA A 446 22.85 6.44 -3.22
N ARG A 447 24.12 6.22 -3.57
CA ARG A 447 25.08 5.55 -2.70
C ARG A 447 25.39 6.34 -1.44
N LYS A 448 25.60 7.65 -1.52
CA LYS A 448 25.80 8.49 -0.31
C LYS A 448 24.65 8.31 0.70
N HIS A 449 23.42 8.22 0.20
CA HIS A 449 22.26 7.97 1.07
C HIS A 449 22.27 6.56 1.66
N LEU A 450 22.66 5.54 0.89
CA LEU A 450 22.78 4.17 1.40
C LEU A 450 23.93 4.00 2.40
N ASP A 451 25.07 4.64 2.17
CA ASP A 451 26.20 4.64 3.11
C ASP A 451 25.74 5.23 4.44
N ARG A 452 25.01 6.36 4.39
CA ARG A 452 24.41 6.96 5.58
C ARG A 452 23.35 6.06 6.24
N ALA A 453 22.57 5.31 5.46
CA ALA A 453 21.62 4.34 5.99
C ALA A 453 22.34 3.16 6.69
N LEU A 454 23.45 2.68 6.14
CA LEU A 454 24.33 1.68 6.76
C LEU A 454 24.98 2.22 8.04
N GLU A 455 25.40 3.49 8.08
CA GLU A 455 25.92 4.08 9.32
C GLU A 455 24.87 4.11 10.44
N LEU A 456 23.60 4.38 10.08
CA LEU A 456 22.49 4.38 11.03
C LEU A 456 22.08 2.97 11.46
N ALA A 457 22.14 1.99 10.54
CA ALA A 457 21.85 0.59 10.80
C ALA A 457 22.81 -0.33 10.01
N PRO A 458 23.96 -0.71 10.60
CA PRO A 458 25.03 -1.43 9.89
C PRO A 458 24.66 -2.79 9.30
N ASP A 459 23.67 -3.45 9.87
CA ASP A 459 23.28 -4.82 9.53
C ASP A 459 21.84 -4.91 8.97
N ASP A 460 21.21 -3.81 8.55
CA ASP A 460 19.84 -3.84 8.00
C ASP A 460 19.82 -4.52 6.60
N PRO A 461 19.18 -5.70 6.46
CA PRO A 461 19.16 -6.44 5.20
C PRO A 461 18.43 -5.68 4.09
N ALA A 462 17.47 -4.81 4.39
CA ALA A 462 16.76 -4.03 3.37
C ALA A 462 17.69 -3.02 2.69
N VAL A 463 18.53 -2.34 3.47
CA VAL A 463 19.52 -1.39 2.96
C VAL A 463 20.58 -2.11 2.14
N VAL A 464 21.06 -3.25 2.64
CA VAL A 464 22.08 -4.07 1.95
C VAL A 464 21.56 -4.59 0.62
N ARG A 465 20.31 -5.09 0.55
CA ARG A 465 19.69 -5.51 -0.72
C ARG A 465 19.68 -4.39 -1.75
N LEU A 466 19.25 -3.19 -1.35
CA LEU A 466 19.16 -2.05 -2.25
C LEU A 466 20.55 -1.57 -2.71
N LEU A 467 21.52 -1.50 -1.80
CA LEU A 467 22.90 -1.13 -2.09
C LEU A 467 23.58 -2.13 -3.02
N ALA A 468 23.49 -3.43 -2.70
CA ALA A 468 24.04 -4.49 -3.53
C ALA A 468 23.46 -4.47 -4.95
N ARG A 469 22.13 -4.36 -5.07
CA ARG A 469 21.46 -4.26 -6.37
C ARG A 469 21.91 -3.03 -7.16
N GLY A 470 22.05 -1.88 -6.49
CA GLY A 470 22.56 -0.65 -7.09
C GLY A 470 23.97 -0.82 -7.64
N LEU A 471 24.89 -1.34 -6.81
CA LEU A 471 26.28 -1.57 -7.21
C LEU A 471 26.42 -2.56 -8.37
N VAL A 472 25.63 -3.65 -8.35
CA VAL A 472 25.59 -4.63 -9.45
C VAL A 472 25.06 -3.99 -10.74
N ALA A 473 24.01 -3.16 -10.66
CA ALA A 473 23.47 -2.45 -11.83
C ALA A 473 24.48 -1.46 -12.43
N SER A 474 25.26 -0.77 -11.59
CA SER A 474 26.35 0.11 -12.00
C SER A 474 27.63 -0.62 -12.43
N ARG A 475 27.61 -1.98 -12.49
CA ARG A 475 28.78 -2.83 -12.80
C ARG A 475 29.97 -2.68 -11.84
N ARG A 476 29.75 -2.18 -10.63
CA ARG A 476 30.76 -2.02 -9.56
C ARG A 476 30.85 -3.30 -8.73
N PHE A 477 31.21 -4.39 -9.40
CA PHE A 477 31.14 -5.75 -8.84
C PHE A 477 32.10 -5.98 -7.67
N SER A 478 33.27 -5.33 -7.68
CA SER A 478 34.27 -5.46 -6.61
C SER A 478 33.74 -4.92 -5.27
N GLU A 479 33.14 -3.74 -5.28
CA GLU A 479 32.55 -3.12 -4.10
C GLU A 479 31.32 -3.89 -3.61
N ALA A 480 30.47 -4.35 -4.55
CA ALA A 480 29.33 -5.20 -4.21
C ALA A 480 29.79 -6.47 -3.48
N ALA A 481 30.82 -7.16 -4.01
CA ALA A 481 31.36 -8.36 -3.38
C ALA A 481 31.96 -8.08 -2.00
N GLN A 482 32.71 -6.99 -1.81
CA GLN A 482 33.31 -6.64 -0.51
C GLN A 482 32.27 -6.44 0.61
N ILE A 483 31.16 -5.79 0.29
CA ILE A 483 30.06 -5.59 1.24
C ILE A 483 29.36 -6.93 1.51
N LEU A 484 29.04 -7.67 0.45
CA LEU A 484 28.30 -8.92 0.54
C LEU A 484 29.11 -10.06 1.18
N ASP A 485 30.44 -10.06 1.09
CA ASP A 485 31.31 -11.04 1.75
C ASP A 485 31.10 -11.08 3.27
N ARG A 486 30.77 -9.94 3.88
CA ARG A 486 30.54 -9.84 5.33
C ARG A 486 29.10 -10.18 5.70
N ILE A 487 28.16 -9.89 4.82
CA ILE A 487 26.73 -9.86 5.14
C ILE A 487 26.00 -11.12 4.65
N ALA A 488 26.32 -11.62 3.46
CA ALA A 488 25.69 -12.82 2.90
C ALA A 488 25.81 -14.07 3.80
N PRO A 489 26.91 -14.29 4.56
CA PRO A 489 26.99 -15.42 5.50
C PRO A 489 26.03 -15.30 6.70
N ARG A 490 25.68 -14.07 7.11
CA ARG A 490 24.72 -13.81 8.20
C ARG A 490 23.28 -14.00 7.76
N TYR A 491 23.02 -13.83 6.46
CA TYR A 491 21.70 -13.99 5.84
C TYR A 491 21.74 -15.09 4.76
N PRO A 492 22.00 -16.36 5.14
CA PRO A 492 22.12 -17.46 4.19
C PRO A 492 20.81 -17.77 3.45
N ASN A 493 19.68 -17.41 4.05
CA ASN A 493 18.33 -17.70 3.53
C ASN A 493 17.68 -16.51 2.79
N ASP A 494 18.32 -15.35 2.72
CA ASP A 494 17.80 -14.22 1.93
C ASP A 494 18.17 -14.42 0.46
N LEU A 495 17.19 -14.86 -0.33
CA LEU A 495 17.36 -15.14 -1.76
C LEU A 495 17.91 -13.95 -2.54
N GLU A 496 17.49 -12.72 -2.24
CA GLU A 496 17.90 -11.55 -2.98
C GLU A 496 19.36 -11.19 -2.67
N ILE A 497 19.77 -11.23 -1.40
CA ILE A 497 21.17 -11.02 -1.01
C ILE A 497 22.07 -12.07 -1.68
N GLN A 498 21.71 -13.35 -1.61
CA GLN A 498 22.49 -14.41 -2.25
C GLN A 498 22.56 -14.25 -3.77
N ARG A 499 21.48 -13.79 -4.41
CA ARG A 499 21.43 -13.54 -5.86
C ARG A 499 22.34 -12.40 -6.28
N GLN A 500 22.30 -11.28 -5.57
CA GLN A 500 23.19 -10.15 -5.83
C GLN A 500 24.65 -10.55 -5.58
N TYR A 501 24.91 -11.36 -4.56
CA TYR A 501 26.24 -11.86 -4.25
C TYR A 501 26.80 -12.77 -5.35
N ALA A 502 26.01 -13.76 -5.80
CA ALA A 502 26.38 -14.63 -6.91
C ALA A 502 26.67 -13.82 -8.18
N THR A 503 25.83 -12.83 -8.49
CA THR A 503 26.01 -11.97 -9.66
C THR A 503 27.30 -11.14 -9.56
N ALA A 504 27.58 -10.55 -8.39
CA ALA A 504 28.80 -9.78 -8.15
C ALA A 504 30.05 -10.65 -8.30
N LEU A 505 30.06 -11.85 -7.71
CA LEU A 505 31.21 -12.76 -7.77
C LEU A 505 31.47 -13.29 -9.17
N THR A 506 30.42 -13.57 -9.96
CA THR A 506 30.56 -14.08 -11.34
C THR A 506 31.31 -13.11 -12.24
N ALA A 507 31.16 -11.81 -11.98
CA ALA A 507 31.80 -10.77 -12.76
C ALA A 507 33.27 -10.51 -12.33
N LEU A 508 33.72 -11.10 -11.21
CA LEU A 508 35.08 -11.00 -10.71
C LEU A 508 35.91 -12.22 -11.13
N THR A 509 37.10 -11.98 -11.67
CA THR A 509 38.05 -13.05 -12.02
C THR A 509 38.72 -13.61 -10.77
N GLY A 510 38.89 -14.94 -10.69
CA GLY A 510 39.58 -15.61 -9.58
C GLY A 510 38.71 -15.91 -8.36
N ARG A 511 37.40 -15.66 -8.44
CA ARG A 511 36.41 -16.03 -7.41
C ARG A 511 35.33 -16.97 -7.95
N GLU A 512 35.70 -17.81 -8.91
CA GLU A 512 34.75 -18.72 -9.57
C GLU A 512 34.16 -19.74 -8.58
N GLU A 513 34.95 -20.24 -7.63
CA GLU A 513 34.46 -21.15 -6.58
C GLU A 513 33.35 -20.49 -5.76
N ASP A 514 33.61 -19.30 -5.23
CA ASP A 514 32.66 -18.57 -4.40
C ASP A 514 31.40 -18.22 -5.20
N ALA A 515 31.56 -17.85 -6.47
CA ALA A 515 30.45 -17.57 -7.37
C ALA A 515 29.55 -18.80 -7.53
N PHE A 516 30.14 -19.98 -7.76
CA PHE A 516 29.38 -21.23 -7.85
C PHE A 516 28.68 -21.55 -6.52
N ALA A 517 29.36 -21.42 -5.39
CA ALA A 517 28.79 -21.68 -4.08
C ALA A 517 27.60 -20.75 -3.77
N ALA A 518 27.70 -19.47 -4.14
CA ALA A 518 26.59 -18.52 -4.01
C ALA A 518 25.41 -18.91 -4.91
N TYR A 519 25.64 -19.27 -6.18
CA TYR A 519 24.57 -19.76 -7.04
C TYR A 519 23.91 -21.04 -6.54
N ALA A 520 24.71 -21.98 -6.06
CA ALA A 520 24.21 -23.24 -5.52
C ALA A 520 23.21 -22.99 -4.37
N ARG A 521 23.48 -22.01 -3.50
CA ARG A 521 22.51 -21.55 -2.49
C ARG A 521 21.26 -20.93 -3.12
N THR A 522 21.41 -20.05 -4.12
CA THR A 522 20.26 -19.42 -4.79
C THR A 522 19.33 -20.45 -5.45
N TRP A 523 19.88 -21.47 -6.11
CA TRP A 523 19.10 -22.53 -6.75
C TRP A 523 18.40 -23.43 -5.74
N ASN A 524 19.08 -23.73 -4.63
CA ASN A 524 18.47 -24.47 -3.52
C ASN A 524 17.29 -23.68 -2.90
N LEU A 525 17.50 -22.39 -2.57
CA LEU A 525 16.47 -21.53 -1.97
C LEU A 525 15.27 -21.28 -2.89
N SER A 526 15.50 -21.16 -4.19
CA SER A 526 14.43 -20.95 -5.18
C SER A 526 13.71 -22.23 -5.59
N GLY A 527 14.19 -23.41 -5.17
CA GLY A 527 13.67 -24.70 -5.62
C GLY A 527 13.85 -24.93 -7.12
N GLN A 528 14.90 -24.33 -7.70
CA GLN A 528 15.13 -24.35 -9.13
C GLN A 528 15.58 -25.73 -9.60
N LYS A 529 14.83 -26.32 -10.53
CA LYS A 529 15.11 -27.68 -11.06
C LYS A 529 16.02 -27.70 -12.29
N SER A 530 16.07 -26.58 -13.01
CA SER A 530 16.83 -26.45 -14.24
C SER A 530 17.23 -24.99 -14.43
N PHE A 531 18.49 -24.75 -14.79
CA PHE A 531 19.01 -23.43 -15.10
C PHE A 531 19.79 -23.48 -16.40
N GLU A 532 19.35 -22.68 -17.37
CA GLU A 532 19.97 -22.55 -18.68
C GLU A 532 20.91 -21.36 -18.70
N VAL A 533 22.13 -21.58 -19.17
CA VAL A 533 23.17 -20.56 -19.30
C VAL A 533 23.80 -20.63 -20.68
N ASN A 534 24.33 -19.49 -21.14
CA ASN A 534 25.14 -19.48 -22.35
C ASN A 534 26.48 -20.23 -22.14
N GLY A 535 27.18 -20.54 -23.23
CA GLY A 535 28.42 -21.31 -23.17
C GLY A 535 29.51 -20.69 -22.28
N LEU A 536 29.60 -19.36 -22.22
CA LEU A 536 30.56 -18.67 -21.34
C LEU A 536 30.18 -18.83 -19.87
N GLY A 537 28.92 -18.55 -19.52
CA GLY A 537 28.41 -18.68 -18.16
C GLY A 537 28.51 -20.11 -17.64
N TYR A 538 28.22 -21.10 -18.49
CA TYR A 538 28.42 -22.52 -18.14
C TYR A 538 29.88 -22.79 -17.78
N ARG A 539 30.85 -22.34 -18.59
CA ARG A 539 32.27 -22.58 -18.32
C ARG A 539 32.73 -21.95 -17.01
N THR A 540 32.31 -20.71 -16.72
CA THR A 540 32.66 -20.03 -15.47
C THR A 540 32.09 -20.78 -14.26
N LEU A 541 30.82 -21.18 -14.32
CA LEU A 541 30.17 -21.93 -13.24
C LEU A 541 30.77 -23.34 -13.08
N ALA A 542 31.06 -24.01 -14.19
CA ALA A 542 31.69 -25.31 -14.20
C ALA A 542 33.13 -25.26 -13.64
N GLN A 543 33.89 -24.21 -13.96
CA GLN A 543 35.21 -23.98 -13.35
C GLN A 543 35.10 -23.75 -11.85
N GLY A 544 34.10 -22.97 -11.41
CA GLY A 544 33.80 -22.75 -10.01
C GLY A 544 33.42 -24.03 -9.27
N PHE A 545 32.57 -24.86 -9.87
CA PHE A 545 32.24 -26.18 -9.37
C PHE A 545 33.48 -27.07 -9.25
N ASP A 546 34.32 -27.14 -10.29
CA ASP A 546 35.52 -27.97 -10.28
C ASP A 546 36.47 -27.54 -9.13
N ALA A 547 36.64 -26.23 -8.93
CA ALA A 547 37.44 -25.66 -7.85
C ALA A 547 36.84 -25.98 -6.47
N ARG A 548 35.50 -25.88 -6.35
CA ARG A 548 34.77 -26.18 -5.12
C ARG A 548 34.97 -27.63 -4.69
N VAL A 549 34.77 -28.57 -5.61
CA VAL A 549 34.92 -30.01 -5.35
C VAL A 549 36.36 -30.34 -4.95
N ASP A 550 37.34 -29.78 -5.67
CA ASP A 550 38.76 -29.98 -5.33
C ASP A 550 39.12 -29.42 -3.94
N ASN A 551 38.62 -28.23 -3.59
CA ASN A 551 38.88 -27.63 -2.29
C ASN A 551 38.19 -28.36 -1.14
N LEU A 552 36.93 -28.79 -1.29
CA LEU A 552 36.25 -29.66 -0.33
C LEU A 552 37.05 -30.96 -0.10
N GLY A 553 37.52 -31.58 -1.19
CA GLY A 553 38.36 -32.76 -1.14
C GLY A 553 39.72 -32.54 -0.46
N LYS A 554 40.35 -31.37 -0.60
CA LYS A 554 41.58 -31.01 0.13
C LYS A 554 41.32 -30.82 1.61
N LEU A 555 40.28 -30.08 1.97
CA LEU A 555 39.92 -29.81 3.37
C LEU A 555 39.62 -31.12 4.11
N ALA A 556 38.87 -32.02 3.52
CA ALA A 556 38.52 -33.28 4.14
C ALA A 556 39.75 -34.20 4.35
N ARG A 557 40.73 -34.16 3.41
CA ARG A 557 42.04 -34.81 3.60
C ARG A 557 42.86 -34.16 4.71
N GLN A 558 42.82 -32.83 4.84
CA GLN A 558 43.52 -32.13 5.92
C GLN A 558 42.94 -32.51 7.29
N ILE A 559 41.61 -32.55 7.42
CA ILE A 559 40.92 -32.98 8.65
C ILE A 559 41.34 -34.40 9.03
N THR A 560 41.24 -35.34 8.10
CA THR A 560 41.58 -36.76 8.37
C THR A 560 43.07 -36.98 8.66
N ASN A 561 43.96 -36.24 8.00
CA ASN A 561 45.39 -36.23 8.32
C ASN A 561 45.67 -35.65 9.71
N ALA A 562 45.03 -34.55 10.08
CA ALA A 562 45.22 -33.90 11.38
C ALA A 562 44.78 -34.84 12.53
N VAL A 563 43.72 -35.61 12.34
CA VAL A 563 43.32 -36.67 13.28
C VAL A 563 44.36 -37.79 13.34
N ALA A 564 44.88 -38.22 12.20
CA ALA A 564 45.91 -39.27 12.15
C ALA A 564 47.20 -38.87 12.87
N THR A 565 47.58 -37.59 12.83
CA THR A 565 48.76 -37.06 13.53
C THR A 565 48.46 -36.64 14.96
N GLY A 566 47.23 -36.79 15.45
CA GLY A 566 46.80 -36.34 16.77
C GLY A 566 46.71 -34.82 16.95
N ALA A 567 46.76 -34.05 15.86
CA ALA A 567 46.71 -32.59 15.87
C ALA A 567 45.26 -32.05 16.00
N LEU A 568 44.25 -32.87 15.65
CA LEU A 568 42.84 -32.52 15.75
C LEU A 568 42.08 -33.64 16.48
N PRO A 569 41.26 -33.34 17.50
CA PRO A 569 40.38 -34.32 18.12
C PRO A 569 39.37 -34.90 17.13
N ARG A 570 38.99 -36.17 17.31
CA ARG A 570 38.03 -36.85 16.41
C ARG A 570 36.65 -36.18 16.41
N GLU A 571 36.19 -35.71 17.55
CA GLU A 571 34.89 -35.05 17.69
C GLU A 571 34.84 -33.75 16.87
N ASP A 572 35.86 -32.90 16.98
CA ASP A 572 35.97 -31.67 16.19
C ASP A 572 36.09 -31.96 14.69
N ALA A 573 36.84 -33.01 14.34
CA ALA A 573 36.99 -33.46 12.96
C ALA A 573 35.67 -33.92 12.34
N LEU A 574 34.84 -34.64 13.11
CA LEU A 574 33.51 -35.07 12.66
C LEU A 574 32.59 -33.88 12.43
N LEU A 575 32.62 -32.87 13.32
CA LEU A 575 31.83 -31.65 13.14
C LEU A 575 32.25 -30.87 11.89
N GLN A 576 33.56 -30.70 11.66
CA GLN A 576 34.06 -30.04 10.46
C GLN A 576 33.73 -30.82 9.20
N LEU A 577 33.86 -32.15 9.22
CA LEU A 577 33.53 -32.99 8.07
C LEU A 577 32.03 -32.99 7.76
N ALA A 578 31.17 -32.96 8.78
CA ALA A 578 29.72 -32.85 8.58
C ALA A 578 29.35 -31.59 7.80
N LYS A 579 29.98 -30.45 8.12
CA LYS A 579 29.80 -29.20 7.37
C LYS A 579 30.28 -29.32 5.91
N LEU A 580 31.42 -29.97 5.67
CA LEU A 580 31.91 -30.20 4.31
C LEU A 580 30.95 -31.09 3.49
N LYS A 581 30.35 -32.10 4.12
CA LYS A 581 29.33 -32.96 3.48
C LYS A 581 28.08 -32.17 3.10
N GLU A 582 27.61 -31.28 3.97
CA GLU A 582 26.47 -30.39 3.64
C GLU A 582 26.79 -29.49 2.44
N GLU A 583 27.98 -28.88 2.43
CA GLU A 583 28.44 -28.04 1.32
C GLU A 583 28.64 -28.85 0.02
N MET A 584 29.09 -30.11 0.12
CA MET A 584 29.23 -31.02 -1.02
C MET A 584 27.87 -31.43 -1.60
N SER A 585 26.91 -31.78 -0.74
CA SER A 585 25.55 -32.11 -1.16
C SER A 585 24.89 -30.94 -1.89
N LEU A 586 25.07 -29.72 -1.37
CA LEU A 586 24.60 -28.50 -2.03
C LEU A 586 25.27 -28.30 -3.40
N ALA A 587 26.58 -28.54 -3.53
CA ALA A 587 27.29 -28.46 -4.81
C ALA A 587 26.83 -29.53 -5.82
N GLN A 588 26.59 -30.77 -5.35
CA GLN A 588 26.10 -31.89 -6.16
C GLN A 588 24.69 -31.61 -6.70
N ASN A 589 23.79 -31.11 -5.84
CA ASN A 589 22.45 -30.71 -6.26
C ASN A 589 22.51 -29.57 -7.28
N ALA A 590 23.38 -28.59 -7.05
CA ALA A 590 23.53 -27.42 -7.93
C ALA A 590 24.07 -27.78 -9.32
N ILE A 591 25.06 -28.68 -9.43
CA ILE A 591 25.59 -29.08 -10.74
C ILE A 591 24.56 -29.88 -11.55
N ALA A 592 23.66 -30.61 -10.90
CA ALA A 592 22.56 -31.31 -11.56
C ALA A 592 21.49 -30.35 -12.12
N VAL A 593 21.31 -29.18 -11.50
CA VAL A 593 20.40 -28.11 -11.97
C VAL A 593 20.97 -27.39 -13.20
N LEU A 594 22.30 -27.30 -13.32
CA LEU A 594 22.97 -26.55 -14.39
C LEU A 594 22.93 -27.32 -15.72
N ARG A 595 22.17 -26.80 -16.70
CA ARG A 595 22.14 -27.41 -18.04
C ARG A 595 23.27 -26.92 -18.93
N ALA A 596 24.04 -27.88 -19.46
CA ALA A 596 25.03 -27.60 -20.47
C ALA A 596 24.35 -27.21 -21.80
N PRO A 597 24.74 -26.09 -22.43
CA PRO A 597 24.26 -25.74 -23.75
C PRO A 597 24.81 -26.70 -24.80
N ASN A 598 24.13 -26.83 -25.95
CA ASN A 598 24.52 -27.74 -27.05
C ASN A 598 25.95 -27.52 -27.58
N SER A 599 26.56 -26.35 -27.32
CA SER A 599 27.95 -26.05 -27.65
C SER A 599 28.98 -26.72 -26.75
N ILE A 600 28.56 -27.39 -25.68
CA ILE A 600 29.41 -28.12 -24.73
C ILE A 600 29.12 -29.61 -24.90
N ALA A 601 30.17 -30.41 -24.98
CA ALA A 601 30.03 -31.87 -25.08
C ALA A 601 29.24 -32.43 -23.88
N PRO A 602 28.19 -33.24 -24.10
CA PRO A 602 27.37 -33.82 -23.02
C PRO A 602 28.21 -34.68 -22.05
N GLU A 603 29.28 -35.29 -22.57
CA GLU A 603 30.24 -36.08 -21.81
C GLU A 603 30.99 -35.23 -20.76
N SER A 604 31.27 -33.96 -21.06
CA SER A 604 31.92 -33.03 -20.13
C SER A 604 31.02 -32.69 -18.94
N ALA A 605 29.71 -32.55 -19.17
CA ALA A 605 28.73 -32.33 -18.11
C ALA A 605 28.53 -33.59 -17.26
N ALA A 606 28.35 -34.75 -17.91
CA ALA A 606 28.19 -36.03 -17.23
C ALA A 606 29.42 -36.39 -16.37
N ALA A 607 30.63 -36.09 -16.84
CA ALA A 607 31.86 -36.31 -16.08
C ALA A 607 31.92 -35.50 -14.77
N ARG A 608 31.34 -34.29 -14.73
CA ARG A 608 31.28 -33.46 -13.51
C ARG A 608 30.28 -33.97 -12.49
N VAL A 609 29.10 -34.40 -12.95
CA VAL A 609 28.11 -35.05 -12.09
C VAL A 609 28.70 -36.31 -11.46
N PHE A 610 29.33 -37.15 -12.27
CA PHE A 610 29.99 -38.36 -11.76
C PHE A 610 31.16 -38.06 -10.81
N ALA A 611 31.93 -36.99 -11.05
CA ALA A 611 32.95 -36.54 -10.12
C ALA A 611 32.38 -36.09 -8.77
N ALA A 612 31.19 -35.46 -8.76
CA ALA A 612 30.48 -35.08 -7.55
C ALA A 612 30.14 -36.33 -6.71
N ASP A 613 29.56 -37.36 -7.35
CA ASP A 613 29.16 -38.61 -6.69
C ASP A 613 30.38 -39.32 -6.07
N LEU A 614 31.51 -39.36 -6.79
CA LEU A 614 32.75 -39.93 -6.28
C LEU A 614 33.31 -39.14 -5.08
N MET A 615 33.17 -37.81 -5.09
CA MET A 615 33.61 -36.97 -3.98
C MET A 615 32.72 -37.16 -2.74
N ASP A 616 31.41 -37.29 -2.93
CA ASP A 616 30.48 -37.55 -1.83
C ASP A 616 30.80 -38.89 -1.15
N GLN A 617 30.99 -39.96 -1.94
CA GLN A 617 31.45 -41.26 -1.44
C GLN A 617 32.83 -41.15 -0.75
N ALA A 618 33.74 -40.31 -1.23
CA ALA A 618 35.03 -40.08 -0.59
C ALA A 618 34.87 -39.48 0.81
N LEU A 619 33.97 -38.51 0.98
CA LEU A 619 33.68 -37.89 2.28
C LEU A 619 33.01 -38.88 3.25
N GLU A 620 32.13 -39.76 2.74
CA GLU A 620 31.55 -40.84 3.56
C GLU A 620 32.62 -41.81 4.08
N GLN A 621 33.57 -42.22 3.24
CA GLN A 621 34.67 -43.09 3.67
C GLN A 621 35.58 -42.41 4.70
N GLN A 622 35.78 -41.11 4.55
CA GLN A 622 36.53 -40.31 5.54
C GLN A 622 35.77 -40.19 6.87
N GLN A 623 34.45 -40.07 6.84
CA GLN A 623 33.62 -40.09 8.04
C GLN A 623 33.72 -41.44 8.76
N ILE A 624 33.62 -42.56 8.02
CA ILE A 624 33.78 -43.90 8.58
C ILE A 624 35.15 -44.04 9.25
N TYR A 625 36.22 -43.52 8.65
CA TYR A 625 37.54 -43.49 9.28
C TYR A 625 37.54 -42.70 10.60
N LEU A 626 36.93 -41.51 10.63
CA LEU A 626 36.87 -40.69 11.85
C LEU A 626 36.08 -41.36 12.98
N GLU A 627 35.01 -42.07 12.63
CA GLU A 627 34.16 -42.80 13.59
C GLU A 627 34.82 -44.09 14.10
N THR A 628 35.41 -44.88 13.20
CA THR A 628 35.88 -46.24 13.50
C THR A 628 37.39 -46.36 13.72
N GLY A 629 38.17 -45.39 13.23
CA GLY A 629 39.63 -45.46 13.18
C GLY A 629 40.20 -46.42 12.13
N GLN A 630 39.38 -46.97 11.22
CA GLN A 630 39.84 -47.94 10.22
C GLN A 630 40.63 -47.27 9.08
N GLU A 631 41.95 -47.50 9.02
CA GLU A 631 42.83 -46.95 7.97
C GLU A 631 42.44 -47.36 6.53
N ILE A 632 41.75 -48.50 6.38
CA ILE A 632 41.21 -48.94 5.09
C ILE A 632 40.20 -47.92 4.53
N ALA A 633 39.32 -47.40 5.39
CA ALA A 633 38.32 -46.39 5.00
C ALA A 633 38.99 -45.09 4.58
N ARG A 634 40.04 -44.65 5.30
CA ARG A 634 40.84 -43.47 4.92
C ARG A 634 41.50 -43.64 3.56
N THR A 635 42.15 -44.78 3.34
CA THR A 635 42.81 -45.10 2.06
C THR A 635 41.81 -45.13 0.91
N ARG A 636 40.63 -45.73 1.14
CA ARG A 636 39.54 -45.77 0.16
C ARG A 636 39.02 -44.37 -0.17
N GLY A 637 38.83 -43.52 0.84
CA GLY A 637 38.44 -42.12 0.66
C GLY A 637 39.45 -41.34 -0.20
N TYR A 638 40.75 -41.57 -0.03
CA TYR A 638 41.79 -40.90 -0.84
C TYR A 638 41.78 -41.35 -2.29
N GLU A 639 41.56 -42.64 -2.53
CA GLU A 639 41.46 -43.20 -3.87
C GLU A 639 40.22 -42.66 -4.61
N LEU A 640 39.06 -42.62 -3.95
CA LEU A 640 37.83 -42.04 -4.52
C LEU A 640 38.00 -40.55 -4.84
N ASN A 641 38.61 -39.79 -3.94
CA ASN A 641 38.92 -38.38 -4.15
C ASN A 641 39.84 -38.20 -5.38
N ARG A 642 40.91 -39.01 -5.49
CA ARG A 642 41.79 -38.99 -6.66
C ARG A 642 41.04 -39.28 -7.96
N GLN A 643 40.14 -40.26 -7.96
CA GLN A 643 39.31 -40.60 -9.11
C GLN A 643 38.36 -39.45 -9.49
N ALA A 644 37.75 -38.78 -8.51
CA ALA A 644 36.93 -37.59 -8.74
C ALA A 644 37.72 -36.48 -9.45
N ILE A 645 38.94 -36.16 -8.97
CA ILE A 645 39.80 -35.15 -9.60
C ILE A 645 40.19 -35.53 -11.03
N LEU A 646 40.48 -36.80 -11.31
CA LEU A 646 40.76 -37.27 -12.66
C LEU A 646 39.57 -37.06 -13.60
N ARG A 647 38.33 -37.27 -13.10
CA ARG A 647 37.10 -37.01 -13.87
C ARG A 647 36.89 -35.52 -14.14
N LEU A 648 37.15 -34.65 -13.17
CA LEU A 648 37.12 -33.20 -13.39
C LEU A 648 38.15 -32.75 -14.44
N ASN A 649 39.37 -33.29 -14.39
CA ASN A 649 40.41 -32.99 -15.38
C ASN A 649 40.01 -33.46 -16.77
N ALA A 650 39.43 -34.67 -16.89
CA ALA A 650 38.89 -35.15 -18.16
C ALA A 650 37.80 -34.21 -18.70
N ALA A 651 36.87 -33.78 -17.84
CA ALA A 651 35.79 -32.87 -18.20
C ALA A 651 36.29 -31.53 -18.77
N ARG A 652 37.46 -31.04 -18.33
CA ARG A 652 38.09 -29.82 -18.84
C ARG A 652 38.71 -29.99 -20.23
N THR A 653 39.16 -31.21 -20.56
CA THR A 653 39.87 -31.49 -21.81
C THR A 653 38.95 -31.86 -22.98
N ILE A 654 37.72 -32.30 -22.69
CA ILE A 654 36.72 -32.60 -23.71
C ILE A 654 36.27 -31.28 -24.35
N ARG A 655 36.59 -31.10 -25.64
CA ARG A 655 36.26 -29.90 -26.41
C ARG A 655 34.86 -29.92 -26.99
#